data_AF-A0A523ZWW3-F1
#
_entry.id   AF-A0A523ZWW3-F1
#
_cell.length_a   1.000
_cell.length_b   1.000
_cell.length_c   1.000
_cell.angle_alpha   90.00
_cell.angle_beta   90.00
_cell.angle_gamma   90.00
#
_symmetry.space_group_name_H-M   'P 1'
#
loop_
_entity.id
_entity.type
_entity.pdbx_description
1 polymer ?
#
loop_
_entity_poly.entity_id
_entity_poly.type
_entity_poly.pdbx_seq_one_letter_code
_entity_poly.pdbx_strand_id
1 'polypeptide(L)'
;ITLDKVVTVFTSRQADAPAQAAREKLAPPQAGLDTLPGYAALLAAHEAAWAKMWQASDVLIEGDPTAQLAVRYNLFQVLAAAPRHDDRVSIGAKTLSGFGYRGHVFWDTDVFIVPFLTFTQPALARNLLGYRYHTLPGARRKAKAAGYEGAMFAWESADTGDEVTPRWVPGNQGEEPVRIWCGDIEHHITADVAYAIWYYWQASGDDDFMHDCGAEIILDTAVFWGSRAEWNAERGQYEINDVIGPDEYHDHVDNNAFTNRLVQWHLETAVKVLAWLHQKDPDQAATLERQLDLTPDRLKHWGDVIGCMRVLHDPQSGLIEQFEGFFDLEDVNLADYEPRTQSMQTILSIEGANERQVLKQADVLMLLYLLRDHYDRQTLETNWDYYARRTDHTYGSSLGPAIHAIQACELDKPEEAYEHLMRAALVDLEDVRGNAADGVHAASAGGVWQAVVFGFGGVRLTDDGPIATPRLPPNWTRLKFRLCWRDQWFDFDLKPQSPISNIQYPLDIRGVIFDLDGVLTDTSEFHYLGWQRLADEEGIPFDRQANEALRGVSRRDSLLLLLGDRPATEDQIQEMMARKNRYYQELIQGVTPANLLPGTLALLDDLQAARIKAAIGSASKNARTVIERLGIGDRVDAISDGDSVGRHKPAPDLFLHAASQLGLAPEQCVVVEDAASGVEATLAAGMWAVGLGPVERVGAAHVVLPSLEGVHWADLRARLAQAQANETESA
;
A
#
# COMPACT_ATOMS: atom_id res chain seq x y z
N ILE A 1 14.30 30.75 44.99
CA ILE A 1 14.50 31.76 43.93
C ILE A 1 14.24 31.04 42.61
N THR A 2 13.35 31.56 41.78
CA THR A 2 13.04 31.02 40.45
C THR A 2 13.58 32.00 39.41
N LEU A 3 14.17 31.49 38.33
CA LEU A 3 14.69 32.28 37.20
C LEU A 3 13.96 31.86 35.93
N ASP A 4 13.18 32.77 35.35
CA ASP A 4 12.56 32.58 34.05
C ASP A 4 13.43 33.22 32.97
N LYS A 5 13.78 32.45 31.93
CA LYS A 5 14.52 32.94 30.76
C LYS A 5 13.70 32.69 29.50
N VAL A 6 13.24 33.77 28.87
CA VAL A 6 12.56 33.73 27.57
C VAL A 6 13.55 34.13 26.48
N VAL A 7 13.62 33.34 25.41
CA VAL A 7 14.51 33.57 24.27
C VAL A 7 13.68 33.57 22.99
N THR A 8 13.94 34.54 22.11
CA THR A 8 13.37 34.59 20.76
C THR A 8 14.50 34.56 19.74
N VAL A 9 14.33 33.76 18.69
CA VAL A 9 15.29 33.66 17.58
C VAL A 9 14.55 34.00 16.30
N PHE A 10 15.16 34.89 15.50
CA PHE A 10 14.68 35.28 14.18
C PHE A 10 15.86 35.28 13.22
N THR A 11 15.61 34.91 11.97
CA THR A 11 16.60 34.96 10.89
C THR A 11 16.15 35.89 9.79
N SER A 12 17.06 36.26 8.89
CA SER A 12 16.74 37.04 7.69
C SER A 12 15.77 36.32 6.74
N ARG A 13 15.50 35.02 6.93
CA ARG A 13 14.45 34.30 6.20
C ARG A 13 13.04 34.69 6.64
N GLN A 14 12.88 35.16 7.88
CA GLN A 14 11.58 35.46 8.49
C GLN A 14 11.27 36.95 8.53
N ALA A 15 12.30 37.80 8.58
CA ALA A 15 12.14 39.25 8.64
C ALA A 15 13.37 39.96 8.06
N ASP A 16 13.16 41.06 7.33
CA ASP A 16 14.25 41.89 6.78
C ASP A 16 15.15 42.48 7.87
N ALA A 17 14.58 42.76 9.05
CA ALA A 17 15.28 43.26 10.24
C ALA A 17 15.14 42.28 11.42
N PRO A 18 15.82 41.11 11.41
CA PRO A 18 15.57 40.03 12.36
C PRO A 18 15.87 40.41 13.82
N ALA A 19 16.90 41.24 14.05
CA ALA A 19 17.22 41.74 15.38
C ALA A 19 16.14 42.66 15.95
N GLN A 20 15.45 43.43 15.10
CA GLN A 20 14.33 44.27 15.51
C GLN A 20 13.10 43.40 15.82
N ALA A 21 12.75 42.47 14.92
CA ALA A 21 11.64 41.54 15.11
C ALA A 21 11.78 40.73 16.41
N ALA A 22 13.00 40.27 16.74
CA ALA A 22 13.28 39.58 18.00
C ALA A 22 13.01 40.47 19.23
N ARG A 23 13.42 41.75 19.20
CA ARG A 23 13.19 42.69 20.29
C ARG A 23 11.70 43.05 20.43
N GLU A 24 11.01 43.23 19.32
CA GLU A 24 9.57 43.53 19.30
C GLU A 24 8.75 42.35 19.83
N LYS A 25 9.14 41.10 19.52
CA LYS A 25 8.50 39.91 20.08
C LYS A 25 8.65 39.80 21.60
N LEU A 26 9.74 40.36 22.15
CA LEU A 26 9.99 40.47 23.59
C LEU A 26 9.41 41.76 24.21
N ALA A 27 8.87 42.68 23.42
CA ALA A 27 8.22 43.87 23.94
C ALA A 27 6.83 43.50 24.51
N PRO A 28 6.38 44.15 25.60
CA PRO A 28 5.03 43.93 26.11
C PRO A 28 3.99 44.29 25.03
N PRO A 29 2.99 43.43 24.77
CA PRO A 29 1.92 43.77 23.84
C PRO A 29 1.15 44.99 24.40
N GLN A 30 1.05 46.05 23.59
CA GLN A 30 0.32 47.31 23.77
C GLN A 30 -0.37 47.59 25.13
N ALA A 31 0.00 48.73 25.74
CA ALA A 31 -0.69 49.51 26.78
C ALA A 31 -1.76 48.78 27.62
N GLY A 32 -1.34 47.89 28.52
CA GLY A 32 -2.22 47.26 29.50
C GLY A 32 -1.67 45.99 30.16
N LEU A 33 -0.68 45.35 29.54
CA LEU A 33 0.09 44.26 30.13
C LEU A 33 1.50 44.77 30.46
N ASP A 34 1.86 44.82 31.75
CA ASP A 34 3.15 45.35 32.21
C ASP A 34 4.33 44.39 31.96
N THR A 35 4.09 43.13 31.59
CA THR A 35 5.13 42.10 31.42
C THR A 35 4.79 41.06 30.34
N LEU A 36 5.83 40.42 29.78
CA LEU A 36 5.68 39.20 28.95
C LEU A 36 4.94 38.09 29.71
N PRO A 37 4.30 37.13 29.01
CA PRO A 37 3.74 35.94 29.65
C PRO A 37 4.82 35.19 30.44
N GLY A 38 4.56 34.86 31.70
CA GLY A 38 5.46 34.05 32.53
C GLY A 38 5.53 32.59 32.07
N TYR A 39 6.48 31.81 32.59
CA TYR A 39 6.71 30.41 32.18
C TYR A 39 5.45 29.55 32.22
N ALA A 40 4.63 29.64 33.27
CA ALA A 40 3.43 28.83 33.41
C ALA A 40 2.40 29.08 32.29
N ALA A 41 2.24 30.33 31.85
CA ALA A 41 1.34 30.67 30.74
C ALA A 41 1.88 30.14 29.40
N LEU A 42 3.19 30.24 29.19
CA LEU A 42 3.85 29.71 27.98
C LEU A 42 3.81 28.17 27.94
N LEU A 43 4.01 27.50 29.08
CA LEU A 43 3.90 26.04 29.19
C LEU A 43 2.46 25.58 28.89
N ALA A 44 1.45 26.23 29.47
CA ALA A 44 0.06 25.90 29.19
C ALA A 44 -0.31 26.08 27.70
N ALA A 45 0.21 27.14 27.05
CA ALA A 45 0.03 27.34 25.62
C ALA A 45 0.75 26.26 24.77
N HIS A 46 1.96 25.85 25.20
CA HIS A 46 2.72 24.77 24.58
C HIS A 46 2.01 23.41 24.70
N GLU A 47 1.51 23.07 25.89
CA GLU A 47 0.75 21.85 26.14
C GLU A 47 -0.53 21.81 25.31
N ALA A 48 -1.25 22.93 25.21
CA ALA A 48 -2.44 23.03 24.37
C ALA A 48 -2.13 22.83 22.88
N ALA A 49 -1.01 23.38 22.39
CA ALA A 49 -0.57 23.20 21.02
C ALA A 49 -0.21 21.73 20.71
N TRP A 50 0.50 21.07 21.62
CA TRP A 50 0.81 19.64 21.49
C TRP A 50 -0.43 18.76 21.61
N ALA A 51 -1.36 19.06 22.52
CA ALA A 51 -2.61 18.32 22.63
C ALA A 51 -3.40 18.34 21.32
N LYS A 52 -3.46 19.48 20.62
CA LYS A 52 -4.08 19.58 19.29
C LYS A 52 -3.34 18.75 18.24
N MET A 53 -2.00 18.73 18.28
CA MET A 53 -1.20 17.91 17.36
C MET A 53 -1.45 16.41 17.58
N TRP A 54 -1.43 15.96 18.83
CA TRP A 54 -1.66 14.56 19.20
C TRP A 54 -3.07 14.08 18.89
N GLN A 55 -4.09 14.94 18.97
CA GLN A 55 -5.46 14.57 18.57
C GLN A 55 -5.57 14.06 17.12
N ALA A 56 -4.68 14.50 16.24
CA ALA A 56 -4.68 14.13 14.83
C ALA A 56 -3.64 13.04 14.49
N SER A 57 -2.58 12.90 15.29
CA SER A 57 -1.41 12.08 14.96
C SER A 57 -1.12 10.94 15.95
N ASP A 58 -1.79 10.85 17.10
CA ASP A 58 -1.48 9.82 18.11
C ASP A 58 -1.82 8.41 17.63
N VAL A 59 -0.99 7.47 18.08
CA VAL A 59 -1.17 6.03 17.88
C VAL A 59 -1.12 5.38 19.26
N LEU A 60 -2.25 4.81 19.67
CA LEU A 60 -2.40 4.10 20.93
C LEU A 60 -2.15 2.60 20.71
N ILE A 61 -1.20 2.06 21.46
CA ILE A 61 -0.88 0.63 21.52
C ILE A 61 -1.09 0.17 22.97
N GLU A 62 -2.00 -0.78 23.18
CA GLU A 62 -2.22 -1.42 24.48
C GLU A 62 -1.62 -2.82 24.51
N GLY A 63 -1.18 -3.27 25.69
CA GLY A 63 -0.50 -4.56 25.88
C GLY A 63 1.03 -4.48 25.76
N ASP A 64 1.55 -3.40 25.18
CA ASP A 64 2.98 -3.19 24.97
C ASP A 64 3.44 -1.74 25.26
N PRO A 65 3.81 -1.44 26.52
CA PRO A 65 4.27 -0.11 26.92
C PRO A 65 5.56 0.34 26.20
N THR A 66 6.42 -0.61 25.81
CA THR A 66 7.69 -0.30 25.13
C THR A 66 7.41 0.18 23.71
N ALA A 67 6.63 -0.57 22.93
CA ALA A 67 6.22 -0.14 21.61
C ALA A 67 5.43 1.18 21.67
N GLN A 68 4.53 1.34 22.64
CA GLN A 68 3.78 2.58 22.81
C GLN A 68 4.69 3.80 23.01
N LEU A 69 5.71 3.70 23.88
CA LEU A 69 6.67 4.77 24.10
C LEU A 69 7.50 5.04 22.84
N ALA A 70 8.04 3.97 22.24
CA ALA A 70 8.91 4.07 21.07
C ALA A 70 8.19 4.70 19.87
N VAL A 71 6.96 4.28 19.58
CA VAL A 71 6.15 4.88 18.50
C VAL A 71 5.89 6.35 18.77
N ARG A 72 5.40 6.73 19.97
CA ARG A 72 5.18 8.16 20.30
C ARG A 72 6.46 8.99 20.25
N TYR A 73 7.59 8.44 20.67
CA TYR A 73 8.88 9.13 20.54
C TYR A 73 9.19 9.45 19.08
N ASN A 74 9.07 8.48 18.17
CA ASN A 74 9.33 8.68 16.75
C ASN A 74 8.38 9.73 16.13
N LEU A 75 7.07 9.64 16.42
CA LEU A 75 6.09 10.63 15.93
C LEU A 75 6.40 12.04 16.45
N PHE A 76 6.77 12.16 17.73
CA PHE A 76 7.16 13.44 18.33
C PHE A 76 8.34 14.07 17.58
N GLN A 77 9.38 13.30 17.26
CA GLN A 77 10.57 13.82 16.59
C GLN A 77 10.27 14.41 15.21
N VAL A 78 9.43 13.72 14.42
CA VAL A 78 8.98 14.22 13.12
C VAL A 78 8.13 15.49 13.29
N LEU A 79 7.14 15.46 14.17
CA LEU A 79 6.22 16.61 14.40
C LEU A 79 6.91 17.84 14.99
N ALA A 80 8.00 17.63 15.75
CA ALA A 80 8.81 18.70 16.31
C ALA A 80 9.70 19.37 15.24
N ALA A 81 10.15 18.61 14.25
CA ALA A 81 11.00 19.10 13.16
C ALA A 81 10.21 19.69 11.98
N ALA A 82 8.93 19.32 11.83
CA ALA A 82 8.10 19.75 10.69
C ALA A 82 7.88 21.27 10.64
N PRO A 83 8.13 21.92 9.48
CA PRO A 83 8.03 23.37 9.33
C PRO A 83 6.56 23.81 9.21
N ARG A 84 6.11 24.63 10.17
CA ARG A 84 4.70 25.03 10.30
C ARG A 84 4.29 26.22 9.44
N HIS A 85 5.26 27.08 9.10
CA HIS A 85 5.00 28.40 8.50
C HIS A 85 5.98 28.76 7.38
N ASP A 86 6.75 27.79 6.88
CA ASP A 86 7.75 27.99 5.83
C ASP A 86 7.70 26.76 4.92
N ASP A 87 7.30 26.97 3.68
CA ASP A 87 7.28 25.96 2.61
C ASP A 87 8.61 25.93 1.84
N ARG A 88 9.63 26.69 2.25
CA ARG A 88 10.98 26.71 1.65
C ARG A 88 12.00 25.96 2.49
N VAL A 89 11.57 25.12 3.42
CA VAL A 89 12.41 24.17 4.15
C VAL A 89 11.70 22.82 4.22
N SER A 90 12.49 21.77 4.37
CA SER A 90 11.99 20.43 4.64
C SER A 90 12.73 19.81 5.82
N ILE A 91 12.45 18.55 6.13
CA ILE A 91 13.08 17.83 7.25
C ILE A 91 14.36 17.17 6.75
N GLY A 92 15.50 17.47 7.39
CA GLY A 92 16.76 16.79 7.07
C GLY A 92 16.80 15.36 7.63
N ALA A 93 17.70 14.53 7.10
CA ALA A 93 17.83 13.11 7.50
C ALA A 93 18.04 12.90 9.03
N LYS A 94 18.61 13.91 9.71
CA LYS A 94 18.82 13.92 11.18
C LYS A 94 17.90 14.87 11.95
N THR A 95 16.72 15.16 11.40
CA THR A 95 15.80 16.19 11.88
C THR A 95 16.52 17.54 12.12
N LEU A 96 16.21 18.26 13.20
CA LEU A 96 16.97 19.41 13.69
C LEU A 96 17.74 19.06 14.97
N SER A 97 18.01 17.77 15.18
CA SER A 97 18.55 17.24 16.44
C SER A 97 20.07 17.08 16.47
N GLY A 98 20.73 17.13 15.30
CA GLY A 98 22.18 16.95 15.19
C GLY A 98 22.72 17.39 13.84
N PHE A 99 24.05 17.26 13.66
CA PHE A 99 24.77 17.68 12.45
C PHE A 99 25.10 16.53 11.50
N GLY A 100 24.74 15.28 11.84
CA GLY A 100 24.81 14.18 10.90
C GLY A 100 24.03 14.53 9.63
N TYR A 101 24.60 14.23 8.47
CA TYR A 101 24.07 14.64 7.17
C TYR A 101 23.77 16.14 7.01
N ARG A 102 24.34 17.01 7.88
CA ARG A 102 24.39 18.48 7.74
C ARG A 102 23.02 19.17 7.56
N GLY A 103 21.94 18.52 7.98
CA GLY A 103 20.57 19.02 7.78
C GLY A 103 20.08 18.95 6.33
N HIS A 104 20.77 18.18 5.49
CA HIS A 104 20.37 17.97 4.09
C HIS A 104 19.12 17.10 4.00
N VAL A 105 18.32 17.35 2.97
CA VAL A 105 17.05 16.71 2.65
C VAL A 105 17.29 15.66 1.57
N PHE A 106 16.84 14.44 1.84
CA PHE A 106 16.97 13.26 0.97
C PHE A 106 15.58 12.72 0.63
N TRP A 107 15.51 11.63 -0.16
CA TRP A 107 14.30 10.87 -0.44
C TRP A 107 13.60 10.35 0.84
N ASP A 108 14.36 10.24 1.95
CA ASP A 108 13.90 10.07 3.34
C ASP A 108 12.62 10.87 3.63
N THR A 109 12.59 12.13 3.23
CA THR A 109 11.43 12.98 3.52
C THR A 109 10.22 12.57 2.71
N ASP A 110 10.40 12.45 1.39
CA ASP A 110 9.31 12.23 0.44
C ASP A 110 8.67 10.84 0.63
N VAL A 111 9.48 9.82 0.92
CA VAL A 111 9.02 8.43 0.97
C VAL A 111 8.71 7.97 2.40
N PHE A 112 9.46 8.43 3.41
CA PHE A 112 9.28 7.95 4.78
C PHE A 112 8.44 8.89 5.65
N ILE A 113 8.57 10.21 5.48
CA ILE A 113 7.97 11.19 6.38
C ILE A 113 6.65 11.76 5.83
N VAL A 114 6.63 12.12 4.55
CA VAL A 114 5.45 12.71 3.90
C VAL A 114 4.21 11.82 4.07
N PRO A 115 4.25 10.48 3.94
CA PRO A 115 3.07 9.65 4.16
C PRO A 115 2.42 9.90 5.54
N PHE A 116 3.20 9.89 6.63
CA PHE A 116 2.67 10.17 7.96
C PHE A 116 1.99 11.55 8.05
N LEU A 117 2.64 12.59 7.51
CA LEU A 117 2.09 13.93 7.56
C LEU A 117 0.90 14.10 6.63
N THR A 118 0.85 13.42 5.49
CA THR A 118 -0.28 13.45 4.57
C THR A 118 -1.57 13.02 5.27
N PHE A 119 -1.54 11.94 6.06
CA PHE A 119 -2.75 11.45 6.74
C PHE A 119 -3.03 12.09 8.10
N THR A 120 -2.08 12.82 8.69
CA THR A 120 -2.29 13.35 10.06
C THR A 120 -2.17 14.85 10.16
N GLN A 121 -1.39 15.47 9.27
CA GLN A 121 -1.13 16.91 9.21
C GLN A 121 -0.95 17.38 7.74
N PRO A 122 -1.98 17.27 6.85
CA PRO A 122 -1.81 17.49 5.42
C PRO A 122 -1.13 18.82 5.05
N ALA A 123 -1.41 19.90 5.79
CA ALA A 123 -0.76 21.20 5.59
C ALA A 123 0.77 21.17 5.82
N LEU A 124 1.27 20.32 6.72
CA LEU A 124 2.71 20.14 6.91
C LEU A 124 3.32 19.33 5.77
N ALA A 125 2.65 18.28 5.30
CA ALA A 125 3.09 17.54 4.10
C ALA A 125 3.18 18.49 2.89
N ARG A 126 2.16 19.35 2.70
CA ARG A 126 2.16 20.39 1.68
C ARG A 126 3.38 21.31 1.76
N ASN A 127 3.80 21.72 2.95
CA ASN A 127 5.00 22.55 3.12
C ASN A 127 6.28 21.80 2.71
N LEU A 128 6.41 20.51 3.08
CA LEU A 128 7.57 19.69 2.70
C LEU A 128 7.66 19.49 1.18
N LEU A 129 6.51 19.30 0.51
CA LEU A 129 6.45 19.18 -0.94
C LEU A 129 6.61 20.54 -1.64
N GLY A 130 6.10 21.62 -1.03
CA GLY A 130 6.35 23.00 -1.47
C GLY A 130 7.84 23.33 -1.52
N TYR A 131 8.65 22.77 -0.62
CA TYR A 131 10.11 22.92 -0.66
C TYR A 131 10.71 22.34 -1.95
N ARG A 132 10.19 21.21 -2.44
CA ARG A 132 10.60 20.63 -3.73
C ARG A 132 10.25 21.55 -4.91
N TYR A 133 9.12 22.25 -4.85
CA TYR A 133 8.78 23.28 -5.84
C TYR A 133 9.77 24.45 -5.84
N HIS A 134 10.06 25.01 -4.67
CA HIS A 134 10.99 26.15 -4.54
C HIS A 134 12.44 25.78 -4.90
N THR A 135 12.79 24.50 -4.83
CA THR A 135 14.12 23.97 -5.19
C THR A 135 14.20 23.39 -6.61
N LEU A 136 13.08 23.37 -7.35
CA LEU A 136 13.03 22.93 -8.75
C LEU A 136 14.06 23.64 -9.67
N PRO A 137 14.37 24.94 -9.51
CA PRO A 137 15.45 25.57 -10.27
C PRO A 137 16.82 24.94 -10.07
N GLY A 138 17.14 24.43 -8.87
CA GLY A 138 18.37 23.68 -8.60
C GLY A 138 18.39 22.34 -9.31
N ALA A 139 17.26 21.63 -9.30
CA ALA A 139 17.10 20.37 -10.02
C ALA A 139 17.30 20.51 -11.55
N ARG A 140 16.77 21.59 -12.14
CA ARG A 140 17.00 21.94 -13.56
C ARG A 140 18.47 22.22 -13.86
N ARG A 141 19.19 22.90 -12.95
CA ARG A 141 20.63 23.14 -13.10
C ARG A 141 21.43 21.85 -13.03
N LYS A 142 21.07 20.93 -12.11
CA LYS A 142 21.71 19.62 -11.98
C LYS A 142 21.53 18.79 -13.25
N ALA A 143 20.31 18.64 -13.75
CA ALA A 143 20.03 17.91 -15.00
C ALA A 143 20.88 18.45 -16.16
N LYS A 144 20.84 19.77 -16.38
CA LYS A 144 21.62 20.43 -17.43
C LYS A 144 23.13 20.23 -17.27
N ALA A 145 23.65 20.29 -16.04
CA ALA A 145 25.08 20.09 -15.77
C ALA A 145 25.52 18.64 -16.06
N ALA A 146 24.62 17.67 -15.87
CA ALA A 146 24.82 16.26 -16.20
C ALA A 146 24.56 15.94 -17.69
N GLY A 147 24.10 16.91 -18.49
CA GLY A 147 23.82 16.72 -19.91
C GLY A 147 22.41 16.21 -20.23
N TYR A 148 21.52 16.19 -19.24
CA TYR A 148 20.11 15.82 -19.38
C TYR A 148 19.19 17.04 -19.53
N GLU A 149 17.94 16.78 -19.90
CA GLU A 149 16.87 17.78 -19.94
C GLU A 149 16.03 17.74 -18.66
N GLY A 150 15.08 18.67 -18.53
CA GLY A 150 14.11 18.68 -17.44
C GLY A 150 14.71 18.97 -16.06
N ALA A 151 14.11 18.38 -15.02
CA ALA A 151 14.55 18.52 -13.63
C ALA A 151 15.04 17.19 -13.04
N MET A 152 16.25 17.20 -12.50
CA MET A 152 16.88 16.08 -11.77
C MET A 152 17.15 16.54 -10.34
N PHE A 153 16.42 16.05 -9.35
CA PHE A 153 16.60 16.50 -7.98
C PHE A 153 17.98 16.11 -7.42
N ALA A 154 18.50 16.96 -6.53
CA ALA A 154 19.71 16.67 -5.75
C ALA A 154 19.46 15.47 -4.83
N TRP A 155 20.46 14.59 -4.70
CA TRP A 155 20.43 13.48 -3.74
C TRP A 155 20.42 14.04 -2.32
N GLU A 156 21.35 14.95 -2.05
CA GLU A 156 21.34 15.80 -0.87
C GLU A 156 20.98 17.22 -1.27
N SER A 157 19.82 17.67 -0.82
CA SER A 157 19.33 19.03 -1.07
C SER A 157 19.42 19.91 0.18
N ALA A 158 19.80 21.18 0.00
CA ALA A 158 19.87 22.18 1.07
C ALA A 158 18.93 23.37 0.79
N ASP A 159 19.43 24.60 0.70
CA ASP A 159 18.61 25.81 0.57
C ASP A 159 18.19 26.14 -0.87
N THR A 160 19.05 25.86 -1.85
CA THR A 160 18.87 26.27 -3.26
C THR A 160 18.36 25.15 -4.18
N GLY A 161 18.38 23.91 -3.71
CA GLY A 161 18.13 22.72 -4.53
C GLY A 161 19.32 22.24 -5.35
N ASP A 162 20.48 22.93 -5.28
CA ASP A 162 21.70 22.43 -5.92
C ASP A 162 22.23 21.20 -5.16
N GLU A 163 22.93 20.32 -5.89
CA GLU A 163 23.55 19.12 -5.31
C GLU A 163 24.61 19.48 -4.28
N VAL A 164 24.43 19.02 -3.04
CA VAL A 164 25.39 19.22 -1.95
C VAL A 164 25.97 17.92 -1.39
N THR A 165 25.69 16.77 -2.02
CA THR A 165 26.33 15.49 -1.66
C THR A 165 27.85 15.63 -1.72
N PRO A 166 28.57 15.30 -0.62
CA PRO A 166 30.02 15.28 -0.63
C PRO A 166 30.52 14.25 -1.64
N ARG A 167 31.40 14.66 -2.56
CA ARG A 167 32.01 13.72 -3.52
C ARG A 167 33.02 12.77 -2.89
N TRP A 168 33.58 13.15 -1.74
CA TRP A 168 34.63 12.40 -1.07
C TRP A 168 34.40 12.41 0.43
N VAL A 169 34.61 11.26 1.06
CA VAL A 169 34.71 11.13 2.52
C VAL A 169 36.10 10.62 2.90
N PRO A 170 36.63 10.97 4.08
CA PRO A 170 37.90 10.41 4.54
C PRO A 170 37.83 8.88 4.61
N GLY A 171 38.83 8.19 4.05
CA GLY A 171 39.05 6.75 4.30
C GLY A 171 39.54 6.51 5.73
N ASN A 172 39.77 5.24 6.11
CA ASN A 172 40.41 4.95 7.40
C ASN A 172 41.84 5.50 7.45
N GLN A 173 42.47 5.50 8.64
CA GLN A 173 43.81 6.08 8.79
C GLN A 173 44.83 5.47 7.82
N GLY A 174 45.28 6.26 6.85
CA GLY A 174 46.26 5.86 5.85
C GLY A 174 45.67 5.35 4.53
N GLU A 175 44.34 5.27 4.41
CA GLU A 175 43.63 4.95 3.17
C GLU A 175 43.33 6.22 2.36
N GLU A 176 43.19 6.05 1.05
CA GLU A 176 42.75 7.12 0.16
C GLU A 176 41.30 7.53 0.47
N PRO A 177 40.91 8.79 0.20
CA PRO A 177 39.51 9.19 0.33
C PRO A 177 38.58 8.32 -0.52
N VAL A 178 37.44 7.96 0.05
CA VAL A 178 36.41 7.17 -0.63
C VAL A 178 35.54 8.11 -1.46
N ARG A 179 35.36 7.78 -2.74
CA ARG A 179 34.46 8.46 -3.66
C ARG A 179 33.01 8.08 -3.32
N ILE A 180 32.14 9.07 -3.18
CA ILE A 180 30.70 8.85 -2.94
C ILE A 180 29.94 9.19 -4.20
N TRP A 181 29.27 8.21 -4.81
CA TRP A 181 28.64 8.35 -6.12
C TRP A 181 27.16 8.74 -6.09
N CYS A 182 26.52 8.71 -4.92
CA CYS A 182 25.08 8.92 -4.76
C CYS A 182 24.56 10.21 -5.44
N GLY A 183 25.24 11.34 -5.22
CA GLY A 183 24.87 12.63 -5.85
C GLY A 183 24.97 12.63 -7.37
N ASP A 184 25.78 11.74 -7.95
CA ASP A 184 26.01 11.63 -9.38
C ASP A 184 25.08 10.62 -10.05
N ILE A 185 24.82 9.46 -9.44
CA ILE A 185 24.16 8.30 -10.09
C ILE A 185 23.01 7.64 -9.31
N GLU A 186 22.65 8.13 -8.11
CA GLU A 186 21.45 7.68 -7.39
C GLU A 186 20.24 8.55 -7.78
N HIS A 187 19.73 8.30 -8.99
CA HIS A 187 18.79 9.20 -9.67
C HIS A 187 17.35 9.04 -9.18
N HIS A 188 17.02 7.93 -8.51
CA HIS A 188 15.65 7.54 -8.20
C HIS A 188 14.89 8.56 -7.34
N ILE A 189 15.59 9.38 -6.55
CA ILE A 189 15.01 10.52 -5.79
C ILE A 189 14.10 11.41 -6.64
N THR A 190 14.40 11.53 -7.94
CA THR A 190 13.60 12.33 -8.87
C THR A 190 12.22 11.71 -9.13
N ALA A 191 12.13 10.37 -9.18
CA ALA A 191 10.85 9.67 -9.27
C ALA A 191 10.15 9.56 -7.89
N ASP A 192 10.91 9.48 -6.80
CA ASP A 192 10.36 9.45 -5.44
C ASP A 192 9.61 10.74 -5.08
N VAL A 193 10.15 11.90 -5.47
CA VAL A 193 9.46 13.19 -5.28
C VAL A 193 8.13 13.22 -6.04
N ALA A 194 8.11 12.73 -7.28
CA ALA A 194 6.87 12.63 -8.05
C ALA A 194 5.88 11.65 -7.42
N TYR A 195 6.36 10.53 -6.87
CA TYR A 195 5.57 9.57 -6.10
C TYR A 195 4.93 10.22 -4.88
N ALA A 196 5.69 10.97 -4.08
CA ALA A 196 5.19 11.65 -2.90
C ALA A 196 4.14 12.71 -3.23
N ILE A 197 4.35 13.51 -4.30
CA ILE A 197 3.37 14.51 -4.76
C ILE A 197 2.08 13.85 -5.24
N TRP A 198 2.20 12.81 -6.09
CA TRP A 198 1.04 12.07 -6.59
C TRP A 198 0.22 11.50 -5.43
N TYR A 199 0.89 10.82 -4.50
CA TYR A 199 0.23 10.19 -3.37
C TYR A 199 -0.38 11.20 -2.39
N TYR A 200 0.32 12.32 -2.11
CA TYR A 200 -0.24 13.43 -1.35
C TYR A 200 -1.51 13.97 -2.00
N TRP A 201 -1.50 14.19 -3.32
CA TRP A 201 -2.66 14.73 -4.04
C TRP A 201 -3.84 13.75 -4.00
N GLN A 202 -3.61 12.45 -4.25
CA GLN A 202 -4.65 11.43 -4.15
C GLN A 202 -5.29 11.38 -2.75
N ALA A 203 -4.48 11.53 -1.71
CA ALA A 203 -4.92 11.43 -0.33
C ALA A 203 -5.57 12.69 0.23
N SER A 204 -5.08 13.87 -0.16
CA SER A 204 -5.61 15.15 0.31
C SER A 204 -6.76 15.68 -0.55
N GLY A 205 -6.76 15.40 -1.85
CA GLY A 205 -7.62 16.08 -2.82
C GLY A 205 -7.23 17.55 -3.07
N ASP A 206 -5.99 17.95 -2.72
CA ASP A 206 -5.48 19.33 -2.87
C ASP A 206 -5.16 19.64 -4.35
N ASP A 207 -6.22 19.82 -5.14
CA ASP A 207 -6.16 20.22 -6.55
C ASP A 207 -5.41 21.53 -6.75
N ASP A 208 -5.48 22.47 -5.81
CA ASP A 208 -4.81 23.77 -5.90
C ASP A 208 -3.28 23.58 -5.84
N PHE A 209 -2.77 22.80 -4.89
CA PHE A 209 -1.34 22.45 -4.87
C PHE A 209 -0.91 21.67 -6.11
N MET A 210 -1.73 20.71 -6.54
CA MET A 210 -1.41 19.91 -7.73
C MET A 210 -1.36 20.78 -8.99
N HIS A 211 -2.28 21.73 -9.14
CA HIS A 211 -2.34 22.67 -10.25
C HIS A 211 -1.16 23.67 -10.23
N ASP A 212 -0.92 24.30 -9.08
CA ASP A 212 0.04 25.42 -8.96
C ASP A 212 1.50 24.96 -8.83
N CYS A 213 1.74 23.74 -8.35
CA CYS A 213 3.09 23.25 -8.05
C CYS A 213 3.31 21.81 -8.54
N GLY A 214 2.43 20.88 -8.18
CA GLY A 214 2.65 19.45 -8.38
C GLY A 214 2.78 19.04 -9.84
N ALA A 215 1.95 19.58 -10.71
CA ALA A 215 1.95 19.27 -12.15
C ALA A 215 3.25 19.73 -12.83
N GLU A 216 3.76 20.92 -12.52
CA GLU A 216 5.04 21.39 -13.06
C GLU A 216 6.18 20.46 -12.64
N ILE A 217 6.23 20.06 -11.36
CA ILE A 217 7.27 19.14 -10.87
C ILE A 217 7.20 17.81 -11.62
N ILE A 218 6.06 17.12 -11.59
CA ILE A 218 5.90 15.78 -12.19
C ILE A 218 6.22 15.80 -13.69
N LEU A 219 5.76 16.81 -14.42
CA LEU A 219 6.01 16.90 -15.86
C LEU A 219 7.47 17.21 -16.17
N ASP A 220 8.11 18.10 -15.42
CA ASP A 220 9.51 18.49 -15.62
C ASP A 220 10.49 17.38 -15.23
N THR A 221 10.18 16.62 -14.19
CA THR A 221 10.95 15.42 -13.84
C THR A 221 10.71 14.27 -14.83
N ALA A 222 9.54 14.19 -15.47
CA ALA A 222 9.31 13.26 -16.58
C ALA A 222 10.10 13.65 -17.83
N VAL A 223 10.32 14.95 -18.09
CA VAL A 223 11.24 15.41 -19.15
C VAL A 223 12.66 14.89 -18.89
N PHE A 224 13.13 14.96 -17.64
CA PHE A 224 14.42 14.36 -17.26
C PHE A 224 14.46 12.86 -17.58
N TRP A 225 13.50 12.08 -17.10
CA TRP A 225 13.48 10.64 -17.33
C TRP A 225 13.40 10.25 -18.81
N GLY A 226 12.62 10.99 -19.60
CA GLY A 226 12.58 10.81 -21.05
C GLY A 226 13.92 11.06 -21.73
N SER A 227 14.73 12.01 -21.24
CA SER A 227 16.09 12.26 -21.74
C SER A 227 17.15 11.31 -21.18
N ARG A 228 16.88 10.71 -20.02
CA ARG A 228 17.79 9.81 -19.28
C ARG A 228 17.71 8.37 -19.79
N ALA A 229 16.56 7.95 -20.31
CA ALA A 229 16.33 6.61 -20.85
C ALA A 229 17.13 6.39 -22.14
N GLU A 230 17.83 5.26 -22.22
CA GLU A 230 18.73 4.92 -23.31
C GLU A 230 18.13 3.81 -24.17
N TRP A 231 18.06 3.99 -25.50
CA TRP A 231 17.54 2.95 -26.40
C TRP A 231 18.61 1.90 -26.72
N ASN A 232 18.34 0.65 -26.37
CA ASN A 232 19.14 -0.50 -26.78
C ASN A 232 18.53 -1.14 -28.03
N ALA A 233 19.14 -0.88 -29.19
CA ALA A 233 18.63 -1.34 -30.48
C ALA A 233 18.71 -2.86 -30.68
N GLU A 234 19.63 -3.55 -30.00
CA GLU A 234 19.76 -5.00 -30.11
C GLU A 234 18.65 -5.73 -29.36
N ARG A 235 18.25 -5.19 -28.21
CA ARG A 235 17.18 -5.75 -27.37
C ARG A 235 15.80 -5.18 -27.68
N GLY A 236 15.73 -4.05 -28.38
CA GLY A 236 14.47 -3.36 -28.64
C GLY A 236 13.81 -2.82 -27.37
N GLN A 237 14.62 -2.39 -26.40
CA GLN A 237 14.19 -1.94 -25.08
C GLN A 237 14.88 -0.64 -24.69
N TYR A 238 14.25 0.11 -23.79
CA TYR A 238 14.88 1.23 -23.09
C TYR A 238 15.51 0.74 -21.78
N GLU A 239 16.68 1.30 -21.48
CA GLU A 239 17.52 0.95 -20.34
C GLU A 239 17.87 2.21 -19.54
N ILE A 240 18.18 2.03 -18.26
CA ILE A 240 18.81 3.05 -17.42
C ILE A 240 20.03 2.39 -16.81
N ASN A 241 21.19 2.72 -17.39
CA ASN A 241 22.48 2.12 -17.09
C ASN A 241 23.30 3.01 -16.16
N ASP A 242 24.30 2.48 -15.48
CA ASP A 242 25.20 3.25 -14.61
C ASP A 242 24.47 4.06 -13.51
N VAL A 243 23.76 3.34 -12.63
CA VAL A 243 22.98 3.92 -11.52
C VAL A 243 23.33 3.28 -10.17
N ILE A 244 22.85 3.92 -9.11
CA ILE A 244 22.68 3.34 -7.77
C ILE A 244 21.17 3.25 -7.52
N GLY A 245 20.70 2.07 -7.09
CA GLY A 245 19.34 1.89 -6.55
C GLY A 245 19.29 2.17 -5.05
N PRO A 246 18.14 2.00 -4.38
CA PRO A 246 18.06 2.15 -2.92
C PRO A 246 19.12 1.34 -2.16
N ASP A 247 19.55 0.20 -2.67
CA ASP A 247 20.70 -0.51 -2.11
C ASP A 247 22.06 0.13 -2.51
N GLU A 248 22.50 1.11 -1.71
CA GLU A 248 23.78 1.81 -1.92
C GLU A 248 25.05 0.94 -1.72
N TYR A 249 24.94 -0.36 -1.43
CA TYR A 249 26.12 -1.24 -1.46
C TYR A 249 26.55 -1.59 -2.88
N HIS A 250 25.67 -1.42 -3.87
CA HIS A 250 25.93 -1.69 -5.26
C HIS A 250 25.90 -0.39 -6.07
N ASP A 251 27.04 -0.02 -6.66
CA ASP A 251 27.17 1.14 -7.53
C ASP A 251 27.52 0.76 -8.97
N HIS A 252 27.32 1.71 -9.88
CA HIS A 252 27.55 1.50 -11.32
C HIS A 252 26.78 0.28 -11.89
N VAL A 253 25.55 0.06 -11.40
CA VAL A 253 24.71 -1.07 -11.86
C VAL A 253 23.79 -0.65 -12.99
N ASP A 254 23.40 -1.63 -13.82
CA ASP A 254 22.51 -1.41 -14.95
C ASP A 254 21.10 -1.95 -14.65
N ASN A 255 20.09 -1.21 -15.09
CA ASN A 255 18.69 -1.64 -15.05
C ASN A 255 18.19 -2.04 -13.66
N ASN A 256 18.55 -1.28 -12.63
CA ASN A 256 18.03 -1.48 -11.29
C ASN A 256 16.48 -1.51 -11.33
N ALA A 257 15.89 -2.59 -10.82
CA ALA A 257 14.47 -2.86 -10.97
C ALA A 257 13.59 -1.81 -10.28
N PHE A 258 13.99 -1.34 -9.09
CA PHE A 258 13.32 -0.23 -8.41
C PHE A 258 13.29 1.02 -9.29
N THR A 259 14.46 1.46 -9.75
CA THR A 259 14.62 2.65 -10.57
C THR A 259 13.82 2.54 -11.87
N ASN A 260 14.04 1.51 -12.67
CA ASN A 260 13.39 1.37 -13.99
C ASN A 260 11.87 1.30 -13.86
N ARG A 261 11.35 0.52 -12.92
CA ARG A 261 9.91 0.37 -12.75
C ARG A 261 9.25 1.64 -12.20
N LEU A 262 9.92 2.36 -11.29
CA LEU A 262 9.41 3.61 -10.76
C LEU A 262 9.47 4.74 -11.80
N VAL A 263 10.47 4.74 -12.69
CA VAL A 263 10.53 5.64 -13.85
C VAL A 263 9.40 5.37 -14.84
N GLN A 264 9.13 4.09 -15.13
CA GLN A 264 7.99 3.71 -15.96
C GLN A 264 6.67 4.21 -15.34
N TRP A 265 6.46 3.98 -14.04
CA TRP A 265 5.31 4.49 -13.29
C TRP A 265 5.22 6.03 -13.34
N HIS A 266 6.34 6.72 -13.24
CA HIS A 266 6.39 8.17 -13.27
C HIS A 266 5.97 8.72 -14.63
N LEU A 267 6.51 8.18 -15.73
CA LEU A 267 6.12 8.61 -17.08
C LEU A 267 4.63 8.34 -17.36
N GLU A 268 4.10 7.19 -16.93
CA GLU A 268 2.65 6.90 -16.98
C GLU A 268 1.85 7.94 -16.20
N THR A 269 2.33 8.31 -15.01
CA THR A 269 1.70 9.29 -14.13
C THR A 269 1.75 10.70 -14.72
N ALA A 270 2.87 11.09 -15.34
CA ALA A 270 3.02 12.38 -16.00
C ALA A 270 2.01 12.56 -17.14
N VAL A 271 1.77 11.51 -17.94
CA VAL A 271 0.73 11.53 -18.99
C VAL A 271 -0.67 11.70 -18.38
N LYS A 272 -0.98 11.01 -17.27
CA LYS A 272 -2.25 11.16 -16.55
C LYS A 272 -2.42 12.57 -15.99
N VAL A 273 -1.35 13.15 -15.42
CA VAL A 273 -1.34 14.51 -14.87
C VAL A 273 -1.56 15.56 -15.96
N LEU A 274 -0.90 15.43 -17.11
CA LEU A 274 -1.12 16.32 -18.24
C LEU A 274 -2.57 16.25 -18.73
N ALA A 275 -3.11 15.05 -18.88
CA ALA A 275 -4.50 14.85 -19.29
C ALA A 275 -5.51 15.42 -18.27
N TRP A 276 -5.25 15.25 -16.97
CA TRP A 276 -6.04 15.89 -15.92
C TRP A 276 -5.97 17.42 -16.01
N LEU A 277 -4.77 17.97 -16.21
CA LEU A 277 -4.58 19.43 -16.31
C LEU A 277 -5.27 20.00 -17.53
N HIS A 278 -5.26 19.32 -18.69
CA HIS A 278 -6.05 19.72 -19.86
C HIS A 278 -7.55 19.79 -19.57
N GLN A 279 -8.07 18.92 -18.71
CA GLN A 279 -9.49 18.94 -18.33
C GLN A 279 -9.79 20.02 -17.29
N LYS A 280 -8.87 20.25 -16.35
CA LYS A 280 -9.01 21.19 -15.24
C LYS A 280 -8.80 22.64 -15.65
N ASP A 281 -7.67 22.92 -16.31
CA ASP A 281 -7.26 24.24 -16.79
C ASP A 281 -6.42 24.11 -18.09
N PRO A 282 -7.08 24.19 -19.27
CA PRO A 282 -6.40 24.11 -20.56
C PRO A 282 -5.33 25.19 -20.79
N ASP A 283 -5.48 26.37 -20.19
CA ASP A 283 -4.54 27.50 -20.38
C ASP A 283 -3.26 27.26 -19.58
N GLN A 284 -3.39 26.72 -18.36
CA GLN A 284 -2.24 26.30 -17.57
C GLN A 284 -1.53 25.11 -18.24
N ALA A 285 -2.28 24.12 -18.75
CA ALA A 285 -1.70 23.01 -19.50
C ALA A 285 -0.89 23.51 -20.72
N ALA A 286 -1.47 24.40 -21.54
CA ALA A 286 -0.78 24.99 -22.68
C ALA A 286 0.45 25.84 -22.28
N THR A 287 0.46 26.37 -21.06
CA THR A 287 1.61 27.09 -20.50
C THR A 287 2.74 26.11 -20.15
N LEU A 288 2.44 25.04 -19.41
CA LEU A 288 3.43 24.02 -19.05
C LEU A 288 3.94 23.27 -20.29
N GLU A 289 3.09 22.94 -21.24
CA GLU A 289 3.50 22.32 -22.51
C GLU A 289 4.53 23.17 -23.25
N ARG A 290 4.34 24.49 -23.28
CA ARG A 290 5.28 25.41 -23.93
C ARG A 290 6.56 25.61 -23.12
N GLN A 291 6.46 25.66 -21.79
CA GLN A 291 7.60 25.87 -20.90
C GLN A 291 8.52 24.64 -20.86
N LEU A 292 7.94 23.44 -20.88
CA LEU A 292 8.63 22.16 -20.74
C LEU A 292 8.84 21.44 -22.08
N ASP A 293 8.47 22.09 -23.21
CA ASP A 293 8.59 21.53 -24.56
C ASP A 293 7.91 20.16 -24.72
N LEU A 294 6.69 20.03 -24.21
CA LEU A 294 5.88 18.79 -24.25
C LEU A 294 5.22 18.60 -25.62
N THR A 295 6.05 18.44 -26.65
CA THR A 295 5.59 18.23 -28.02
C THR A 295 4.95 16.83 -28.20
N PRO A 296 4.12 16.63 -29.24
CA PRO A 296 3.59 15.30 -29.56
C PRO A 296 4.68 14.24 -29.75
N ASP A 297 5.84 14.61 -30.30
CA ASP A 297 6.97 13.69 -30.48
C ASP A 297 7.60 13.31 -29.13
N ARG A 298 7.71 14.24 -28.18
CA ARG A 298 8.18 13.95 -26.82
C ARG A 298 7.20 13.03 -26.08
N LEU A 299 5.91 13.31 -26.14
CA LEU A 299 4.89 12.47 -25.50
C LEU A 299 4.84 11.08 -26.13
N LYS A 300 5.06 10.98 -27.45
CA LYS A 300 5.22 9.70 -28.13
C LYS A 300 6.47 8.95 -27.64
N HIS A 301 7.61 9.64 -27.53
CA HIS A 301 8.84 9.07 -26.97
C HIS A 301 8.62 8.56 -25.55
N TRP A 302 7.90 9.29 -24.69
CA TRP A 302 7.52 8.79 -23.37
C TRP A 302 6.68 7.51 -23.46
N GLY A 303 5.73 7.45 -24.40
CA GLY A 303 4.97 6.22 -24.69
C GLY A 303 5.85 5.05 -25.11
N ASP A 304 6.86 5.30 -25.95
CA ASP A 304 7.83 4.28 -26.38
C ASP A 304 8.70 3.81 -25.20
N VAL A 305 9.15 4.73 -24.33
CA VAL A 305 9.88 4.40 -23.10
C VAL A 305 9.02 3.59 -22.14
N ILE A 306 7.76 3.98 -21.91
CA ILE A 306 6.81 3.25 -21.05
C ILE A 306 6.61 1.82 -21.58
N GLY A 307 6.36 1.67 -22.89
CA GLY A 307 6.06 0.37 -23.49
C GLY A 307 7.25 -0.58 -23.62
N CYS A 308 8.48 -0.03 -23.64
CA CYS A 308 9.70 -0.80 -23.89
C CYS A 308 10.75 -0.70 -22.78
N MET A 309 10.41 -0.15 -21.60
CA MET A 309 11.32 -0.10 -20.45
C MET A 309 11.71 -1.52 -20.00
N ARG A 310 13.01 -1.75 -19.81
CA ARG A 310 13.53 -3.00 -19.26
C ARG A 310 13.26 -3.07 -17.76
N VAL A 311 12.42 -4.01 -17.34
CA VAL A 311 12.20 -4.34 -15.92
C VAL A 311 12.52 -5.82 -15.73
N LEU A 312 13.42 -6.13 -14.79
CA LEU A 312 13.97 -7.47 -14.59
C LEU A 312 13.04 -8.35 -13.75
N HIS A 313 11.85 -8.63 -14.27
CA HIS A 313 10.84 -9.44 -13.60
C HIS A 313 10.59 -10.72 -14.39
N ASP A 314 10.81 -11.88 -13.77
CA ASP A 314 10.42 -13.17 -14.34
C ASP A 314 8.94 -13.47 -14.04
N PRO A 315 8.03 -13.42 -15.02
CA PRO A 315 6.61 -13.63 -14.78
C PRO A 315 6.25 -15.07 -14.39
N GLN A 316 7.14 -16.05 -14.59
CA GLN A 316 6.86 -17.45 -14.21
C GLN A 316 7.11 -17.70 -12.73
N SER A 317 8.26 -17.26 -12.23
CA SER A 317 8.59 -17.39 -10.81
C SER A 317 8.04 -16.25 -9.95
N GLY A 318 7.80 -15.08 -10.54
CA GLY A 318 7.55 -13.82 -9.81
C GLY A 318 8.83 -13.20 -9.24
N LEU A 319 10.00 -13.82 -9.42
CA LEU A 319 11.25 -13.28 -8.88
C LEU A 319 11.70 -12.07 -9.71
N ILE A 320 12.09 -11.00 -9.02
CA ILE A 320 12.60 -9.77 -9.63
C ILE A 320 14.10 -9.72 -9.35
N GLU A 321 14.92 -9.55 -10.39
CA GLU A 321 16.35 -9.32 -10.23
C GLU A 321 16.60 -7.86 -9.88
N GLN A 322 17.42 -7.59 -8.86
CA GLN A 322 17.62 -6.23 -8.34
C GLN A 322 18.25 -5.30 -9.38
N PHE A 323 19.20 -5.80 -10.16
CA PHE A 323 19.84 -5.15 -11.30
C PHE A 323 20.47 -6.22 -12.19
N GLU A 324 20.86 -5.88 -13.42
CA GLU A 324 21.34 -6.87 -14.39
C GLU A 324 22.63 -7.56 -13.88
N GLY A 325 22.56 -8.88 -13.66
CA GLY A 325 23.69 -9.68 -13.17
C GLY A 325 23.76 -9.84 -11.65
N PHE A 326 22.80 -9.32 -10.88
CA PHE A 326 22.77 -9.50 -9.42
C PHE A 326 22.76 -10.98 -9.03
N PHE A 327 22.03 -11.83 -9.77
CA PHE A 327 21.96 -13.26 -9.46
C PHE A 327 23.28 -14.01 -9.69
N ASP A 328 24.20 -13.44 -10.46
CA ASP A 328 25.52 -14.01 -10.74
C ASP A 328 26.58 -13.65 -9.67
N LEU A 329 26.26 -12.71 -8.75
CA LEU A 329 27.14 -12.33 -7.64
C LEU A 329 27.32 -13.46 -6.61
N GLU A 330 28.37 -13.37 -5.80
CA GLU A 330 28.61 -14.34 -4.74
C GLU A 330 27.50 -14.26 -3.67
N ASP A 331 26.86 -15.40 -3.37
CA ASP A 331 25.84 -15.45 -2.33
C ASP A 331 26.43 -15.15 -0.95
N VAL A 332 25.63 -14.53 -0.09
CA VAL A 332 26.04 -14.16 1.27
C VAL A 332 25.11 -14.80 2.30
N ASN A 333 25.70 -15.32 3.37
CA ASN A 333 24.95 -15.73 4.55
C ASN A 333 25.34 -14.80 5.71
N LEU A 334 24.45 -13.86 6.06
CA LEU A 334 24.71 -12.88 7.11
C LEU A 334 25.01 -13.51 8.48
N ALA A 335 24.50 -14.72 8.75
CA ALA A 335 24.76 -15.44 9.99
C ALA A 335 26.24 -15.79 10.19
N ASP A 336 27.01 -15.95 9.12
CA ASP A 336 28.44 -16.29 9.18
C ASP A 336 29.30 -15.12 9.68
N TYR A 337 28.74 -13.91 9.70
CA TYR A 337 29.40 -12.69 10.16
C TYR A 337 29.01 -12.31 11.59
N GLU A 338 28.11 -13.06 12.23
CA GLU A 338 27.61 -12.72 13.57
C GLU A 338 28.46 -13.34 14.70
N PRO A 339 28.64 -12.63 15.84
CA PRO A 339 28.19 -11.27 16.10
C PRO A 339 29.09 -10.22 15.44
N ARG A 340 28.52 -9.32 14.63
CA ARG A 340 29.25 -8.15 14.09
C ARG A 340 28.94 -6.86 14.86
N THR A 341 29.80 -5.86 14.69
CA THR A 341 29.67 -4.53 15.30
C THR A 341 29.69 -3.39 14.28
N GLN A 342 29.72 -3.73 12.99
CA GLN A 342 29.85 -2.80 11.87
C GLN A 342 29.01 -3.29 10.70
N SER A 343 28.78 -2.40 9.73
CA SER A 343 28.04 -2.72 8.50
C SER A 343 28.77 -3.74 7.64
N MET A 344 28.01 -4.47 6.83
CA MET A 344 28.60 -5.45 5.89
C MET A 344 29.59 -4.82 4.91
N GLN A 345 29.32 -3.61 4.41
CA GLN A 345 30.27 -2.89 3.55
C GLN A 345 31.57 -2.52 4.31
N THR A 346 31.51 -2.22 5.61
CA THR A 346 32.74 -1.98 6.39
C THR A 346 33.58 -3.25 6.49
N ILE A 347 32.92 -4.41 6.63
CA ILE A 347 33.58 -5.72 6.76
C ILE A 347 34.13 -6.20 5.41
N LEU A 348 33.36 -6.01 4.35
CA LEU A 348 33.64 -6.55 3.01
C LEU A 348 34.42 -5.57 2.12
N SER A 349 34.58 -4.30 2.51
CA SER A 349 34.89 -3.16 1.63
C SER A 349 33.77 -2.83 0.64
N ILE A 350 33.91 -1.73 -0.10
CA ILE A 350 32.96 -1.32 -1.13
C ILE A 350 32.98 -2.32 -2.28
N GLU A 351 34.16 -2.70 -2.74
CA GLU A 351 34.35 -3.66 -3.83
C GLU A 351 33.80 -5.04 -3.43
N GLY A 352 34.11 -5.51 -2.22
CA GLY A 352 33.63 -6.81 -1.77
C GLY A 352 32.14 -6.85 -1.45
N ALA A 353 31.51 -5.71 -1.14
CA ALA A 353 30.04 -5.62 -1.05
C ALA A 353 29.41 -5.68 -2.45
N ASN A 354 29.96 -4.94 -3.42
CA ASN A 354 29.51 -4.94 -4.83
C ASN A 354 29.59 -6.33 -5.49
N GLU A 355 30.52 -7.18 -5.07
CA GLU A 355 30.69 -8.54 -5.61
C GLU A 355 29.76 -9.60 -4.96
N ARG A 356 28.92 -9.21 -4.00
CA ARG A 356 28.10 -10.13 -3.20
C ARG A 356 26.63 -9.74 -3.17
N GLN A 357 25.76 -10.72 -2.99
CA GLN A 357 24.31 -10.50 -2.87
C GLN A 357 23.89 -9.89 -1.52
N VAL A 358 24.66 -8.98 -0.94
CA VAL A 358 24.38 -8.33 0.35
C VAL A 358 23.74 -6.96 0.15
N LEU A 359 22.60 -6.73 0.79
CA LEU A 359 21.88 -5.46 0.66
C LEU A 359 22.08 -4.57 1.89
N LYS A 360 22.24 -3.27 1.69
CA LYS A 360 22.21 -2.24 2.73
C LYS A 360 20.81 -2.05 3.31
N GLN A 361 19.80 -2.09 2.43
CA GLN A 361 18.40 -1.78 2.73
C GLN A 361 17.46 -2.38 1.67
N ALA A 362 16.15 -2.20 1.84
CA ALA A 362 15.17 -2.67 0.87
C ALA A 362 15.32 -1.95 -0.48
N ASP A 363 15.40 -2.72 -1.57
CA ASP A 363 15.44 -2.25 -2.96
C ASP A 363 14.27 -2.84 -3.77
N VAL A 364 14.34 -4.11 -4.17
CA VAL A 364 13.19 -4.84 -4.77
C VAL A 364 12.00 -4.86 -3.81
N LEU A 365 12.23 -5.11 -2.52
CA LEU A 365 11.18 -5.05 -1.53
C LEU A 365 10.63 -3.62 -1.36
N MET A 366 11.44 -2.58 -1.61
CA MET A 366 10.93 -1.20 -1.60
C MET A 366 10.00 -0.95 -2.80
N LEU A 367 10.34 -1.48 -3.97
CA LEU A 367 9.50 -1.42 -5.17
C LEU A 367 8.13 -2.07 -4.90
N LEU A 368 8.16 -3.30 -4.37
CA LEU A 368 6.95 -4.05 -4.04
C LEU A 368 6.09 -3.35 -2.99
N TYR A 369 6.70 -2.59 -2.08
CA TYR A 369 5.96 -1.77 -1.12
C TYR A 369 5.32 -0.54 -1.78
N LEU A 370 6.08 0.27 -2.52
CA LEU A 370 5.56 1.53 -3.09
C LEU A 370 4.51 1.27 -4.18
N LEU A 371 4.65 0.18 -4.92
CA LEU A 371 3.70 -0.26 -5.96
C LEU A 371 2.93 -1.51 -5.54
N ARG A 372 2.64 -1.67 -4.24
CA ARG A 372 1.96 -2.84 -3.62
C ARG A 372 0.59 -3.22 -4.18
N ASP A 373 -0.02 -2.39 -5.02
CA ASP A 373 -1.28 -2.68 -5.70
C ASP A 373 -1.08 -3.25 -7.12
N HIS A 374 0.17 -3.31 -7.59
CA HIS A 374 0.55 -3.84 -8.91
C HIS A 374 1.12 -5.27 -8.87
N TYR A 375 1.36 -5.81 -7.68
CA TYR A 375 1.99 -7.11 -7.49
C TYR A 375 1.10 -8.00 -6.63
N ASP A 376 1.04 -9.28 -6.97
CA ASP A 376 0.32 -10.27 -6.18
C ASP A 376 1.12 -10.72 -4.96
N ARG A 377 0.43 -11.41 -4.03
CA ARG A 377 1.03 -11.92 -2.80
C ARG A 377 2.13 -12.95 -3.05
N GLN A 378 2.01 -13.76 -4.11
CA GLN A 378 3.01 -14.79 -4.43
C GLN A 378 4.33 -14.16 -4.89
N THR A 379 4.25 -13.10 -5.68
CA THR A 379 5.40 -12.28 -6.09
C THR A 379 6.08 -11.67 -4.88
N LEU A 380 5.31 -11.10 -3.95
CA LEU A 380 5.85 -10.59 -2.69
C LEU A 380 6.55 -11.69 -1.87
N GLU A 381 5.92 -12.84 -1.69
CA GLU A 381 6.48 -13.95 -0.91
C GLU A 381 7.78 -14.47 -1.53
N THR A 382 7.81 -14.64 -2.85
CA THR A 382 8.99 -15.10 -3.59
C THR A 382 10.18 -14.15 -3.42
N ASN A 383 9.95 -12.84 -3.54
CA ASN A 383 11.01 -11.85 -3.39
C ASN A 383 11.39 -11.65 -1.92
N TRP A 384 10.44 -11.76 -0.98
CA TRP A 384 10.73 -11.74 0.46
C TRP A 384 11.70 -12.85 0.86
N ASP A 385 11.40 -14.09 0.49
CA ASP A 385 12.21 -15.26 0.82
C ASP A 385 13.63 -15.19 0.23
N TYR A 386 13.78 -14.43 -0.86
CA TYR A 386 15.06 -14.18 -1.50
C TYR A 386 15.83 -13.01 -0.85
N TYR A 387 15.23 -11.83 -0.71
CA TYR A 387 15.90 -10.59 -0.34
C TYR A 387 15.98 -10.32 1.17
N ALA A 388 14.98 -10.72 1.95
CA ALA A 388 14.91 -10.37 3.38
C ALA A 388 16.11 -10.92 4.17
N ARG A 389 16.56 -12.14 3.84
CA ARG A 389 17.71 -12.83 4.46
C ARG A 389 19.08 -12.25 4.06
N ARG A 390 19.11 -11.48 2.97
CA ARG A 390 20.31 -10.85 2.40
C ARG A 390 20.50 -9.40 2.82
N THR A 391 19.52 -8.83 3.52
CA THR A 391 19.51 -7.42 3.91
C THR A 391 20.14 -7.21 5.29
N ASP A 392 21.12 -6.30 5.38
CA ASP A 392 21.79 -5.90 6.62
C ASP A 392 20.90 -5.00 7.49
N HIS A 393 19.97 -5.61 8.21
CA HIS A 393 19.05 -4.89 9.08
C HIS A 393 19.71 -4.22 10.28
N THR A 394 20.80 -4.80 10.78
CA THR A 394 21.42 -4.42 12.06
C THR A 394 22.27 -3.17 11.91
N TYR A 395 23.14 -3.13 10.90
CA TYR A 395 24.12 -2.06 10.71
C TYR A 395 24.10 -1.43 9.32
N GLY A 396 23.23 -1.93 8.42
CA GLY A 396 22.92 -1.25 7.15
C GLY A 396 22.14 0.03 7.39
N SER A 397 21.12 0.30 6.59
CA SER A 397 20.36 1.54 6.76
C SER A 397 19.28 1.46 7.85
N SER A 398 19.04 2.59 8.52
CA SER A 398 17.89 2.73 9.42
C SER A 398 16.54 2.66 8.71
N LEU A 399 16.51 2.84 7.38
CA LEU A 399 15.30 2.81 6.56
C LEU A 399 14.73 1.39 6.41
N GLY A 400 15.62 0.38 6.35
CA GLY A 400 15.27 -1.00 5.98
C GLY A 400 14.26 -1.70 6.90
N PRO A 401 14.45 -1.69 8.24
CA PRO A 401 13.60 -2.49 9.13
C PRO A 401 12.12 -2.10 9.11
N ALA A 402 11.77 -0.82 8.99
CA ALA A 402 10.36 -0.41 8.92
C ALA A 402 9.65 -0.97 7.68
N ILE A 403 10.31 -0.98 6.53
CA ILE A 403 9.78 -1.53 5.28
C ILE A 403 9.59 -3.04 5.38
N HIS A 404 10.54 -3.74 6.04
CA HIS A 404 10.43 -5.16 6.29
C HIS A 404 9.29 -5.49 7.27
N ALA A 405 9.06 -4.66 8.28
CA ALA A 405 7.92 -4.82 9.18
C ALA A 405 6.58 -4.74 8.44
N ILE A 406 6.45 -3.81 7.48
CA ILE A 406 5.23 -3.68 6.67
C ILE A 406 4.98 -4.95 5.85
N GLN A 407 5.98 -5.41 5.09
CA GLN A 407 5.82 -6.56 4.20
C GLN A 407 5.69 -7.89 4.95
N ALA A 408 6.36 -8.06 6.09
CA ALA A 408 6.14 -9.20 6.98
C ALA A 408 4.67 -9.24 7.47
N CYS A 409 4.03 -8.09 7.75
CA CYS A 409 2.60 -8.06 8.05
C CYS A 409 1.74 -8.51 6.86
N GLU A 410 2.07 -8.10 5.64
CA GLU A 410 1.35 -8.51 4.41
C GLU A 410 1.47 -10.00 4.11
N LEU A 411 2.57 -10.61 4.54
CA LEU A 411 2.85 -12.04 4.42
C LEU A 411 2.36 -12.86 5.62
N ASP A 412 1.60 -12.24 6.53
CA ASP A 412 1.00 -12.88 7.71
C ASP A 412 2.04 -13.40 8.71
N LYS A 413 3.16 -12.67 8.82
CA LYS A 413 4.27 -12.95 9.74
C LYS A 413 4.39 -11.84 10.82
N PRO A 414 3.36 -11.62 11.67
CA PRO A 414 3.31 -10.47 12.58
C PRO A 414 4.38 -10.50 13.69
N GLU A 415 4.90 -11.68 14.06
CA GLU A 415 6.00 -11.80 15.03
C GLU A 415 7.33 -11.30 14.44
N GLU A 416 7.68 -11.75 13.23
CA GLU A 416 8.85 -11.26 12.48
C GLU A 416 8.70 -9.76 12.18
N ALA A 417 7.49 -9.31 11.82
CA ALA A 417 7.20 -7.91 11.64
C ALA A 417 7.47 -7.08 12.91
N TYR A 418 7.13 -7.63 14.08
CA TYR A 418 7.33 -6.95 15.36
C TYR A 418 8.81 -6.80 15.70
N GLU A 419 9.64 -7.80 15.43
CA GLU A 419 11.10 -7.69 15.59
C GLU A 419 11.68 -6.56 14.73
N HIS A 420 11.25 -6.47 13.48
CA HIS A 420 11.66 -5.40 12.56
C HIS A 420 11.14 -4.02 13.00
N LEU A 421 9.89 -3.93 13.47
CA LEU A 421 9.32 -2.70 14.03
C LEU A 421 10.15 -2.20 15.21
N MET A 422 10.44 -3.07 16.17
CA MET A 422 11.17 -2.67 17.37
C MET A 422 12.61 -2.26 17.04
N ARG A 423 13.25 -2.92 16.06
CA ARG A 423 14.56 -2.49 15.53
C ARG A 423 14.51 -1.08 14.93
N ALA A 424 13.46 -0.72 14.20
CA ALA A 424 13.27 0.63 13.68
C ALA A 424 12.94 1.65 14.79
N ALA A 425 12.00 1.30 15.67
CA ALA A 425 11.43 2.20 16.67
C ALA A 425 12.42 2.55 17.80
N LEU A 426 13.32 1.64 18.13
CA LEU A 426 14.31 1.81 19.19
C LEU A 426 15.65 2.37 18.70
N VAL A 427 15.78 2.66 17.39
CA VAL A 427 17.06 3.03 16.77
C VAL A 427 17.81 4.14 17.52
N ASP A 428 17.09 5.18 17.95
CA ASP A 428 17.65 6.32 18.69
C ASP A 428 17.53 6.18 20.22
N LEU A 429 16.49 5.48 20.71
CA LEU A 429 16.25 5.31 22.15
C LEU A 429 17.26 4.37 22.80
N GLU A 430 17.71 3.36 22.07
CA GLU A 430 18.69 2.37 22.54
C GLU A 430 20.04 2.51 21.83
N ASP A 431 20.18 3.49 20.92
CA ASP A 431 21.39 3.73 20.13
C ASP A 431 21.91 2.45 19.46
N VAL A 432 21.00 1.65 18.88
CA VAL A 432 21.32 0.30 18.38
C VAL A 432 22.34 0.30 17.23
N ARG A 433 22.56 1.47 16.61
CA ARG A 433 23.55 1.70 15.54
C ARG A 433 24.80 2.45 16.01
N GLY A 434 24.84 2.91 17.26
CA GLY A 434 25.98 3.63 17.84
C GLY A 434 26.22 5.05 17.30
N ASN A 435 25.23 5.63 16.64
CA ASN A 435 25.31 6.94 15.96
C ASN A 435 24.11 7.87 16.24
N ALA A 436 23.31 7.60 17.28
CA ALA A 436 22.23 8.50 17.69
C ALA A 436 22.75 9.90 18.11
N ALA A 437 24.03 10.00 18.51
CA ALA A 437 24.70 11.26 18.81
C ALA A 437 24.84 12.19 17.59
N ASP A 438 24.79 11.66 16.37
CA ASP A 438 24.81 12.46 15.14
C ASP A 438 23.45 13.12 14.86
N GLY A 439 22.40 12.64 15.53
CA GLY A 439 21.02 13.09 15.43
C GLY A 439 20.04 11.93 15.16
N VAL A 440 18.78 12.20 15.45
CA VAL A 440 17.62 11.31 15.32
C VAL A 440 17.40 10.89 13.88
N HIS A 441 17.15 9.60 13.63
CA HIS A 441 16.94 9.04 12.30
C HIS A 441 15.54 9.36 11.76
N ALA A 442 15.41 10.46 10.99
CA ALA A 442 14.12 10.99 10.56
C ALA A 442 13.31 10.01 9.69
N ALA A 443 13.97 9.31 8.75
CA ALA A 443 13.30 8.32 7.91
C ALA A 443 12.83 7.10 8.70
N SER A 444 13.64 6.59 9.66
CA SER A 444 13.20 5.51 10.55
C SER A 444 11.94 5.93 11.32
N ALA A 445 11.92 7.16 11.84
CA ALA A 445 10.78 7.68 12.57
C ALA A 445 9.49 7.78 11.72
N GLY A 446 9.60 8.21 10.47
CA GLY A 446 8.48 8.18 9.51
C GLY A 446 8.07 6.75 9.12
N GLY A 447 9.04 5.88 8.89
CA GLY A 447 8.82 4.47 8.58
C GLY A 447 8.12 3.71 9.72
N VAL A 448 8.43 4.00 10.99
CA VAL A 448 7.75 3.41 12.15
C VAL A 448 6.25 3.69 12.11
N TRP A 449 5.83 4.90 11.76
CA TRP A 449 4.40 5.20 11.60
C TRP A 449 3.78 4.34 10.48
N GLN A 450 4.46 4.26 9.34
CA GLN A 450 3.99 3.45 8.19
C GLN A 450 3.90 1.97 8.56
N ALA A 451 4.88 1.41 9.27
CA ALA A 451 4.85 0.04 9.79
C ALA A 451 3.64 -0.22 10.67
N VAL A 452 3.33 0.71 11.59
CA VAL A 452 2.17 0.56 12.48
C VAL A 452 0.84 0.68 11.72
N VAL A 453 0.71 1.63 10.80
CA VAL A 453 -0.56 1.91 10.12
C VAL A 453 -0.78 1.01 8.90
N PHE A 454 0.18 0.95 7.97
CA PHE A 454 0.07 0.17 6.74
C PHE A 454 0.48 -1.29 6.87
N GLY A 455 1.32 -1.62 7.86
CA GLY A 455 1.68 -2.98 8.23
C GLY A 455 0.68 -3.57 9.23
N PHE A 456 0.84 -3.28 10.52
CA PHE A 456 0.03 -3.90 11.59
C PHE A 456 -1.45 -3.52 11.54
N GLY A 457 -1.77 -2.27 11.22
CA GLY A 457 -3.14 -1.83 10.96
C GLY A 457 -3.70 -2.39 9.65
N GLY A 458 -2.82 -2.86 8.76
CA GLY A 458 -3.16 -3.35 7.43
C GLY A 458 -3.97 -2.36 6.62
N VAL A 459 -3.68 -1.06 6.77
CA VAL A 459 -4.44 -0.03 6.10
C VAL A 459 -4.17 -0.06 4.59
N ARG A 460 -5.25 -0.09 3.81
CA ARG A 460 -5.28 0.06 2.36
C ARG A 460 -6.18 1.23 1.99
N LEU A 461 -5.80 1.96 0.95
CA LEU A 461 -6.60 3.05 0.43
C LEU A 461 -7.51 2.52 -0.67
N THR A 462 -8.79 2.87 -0.61
CA THR A 462 -9.79 2.53 -1.63
C THR A 462 -10.48 3.80 -2.12
N ASP A 463 -11.25 3.70 -3.19
CA ASP A 463 -12.03 4.83 -3.71
C ASP A 463 -13.01 5.39 -2.66
N ASP A 464 -13.50 4.53 -1.76
CA ASP A 464 -14.42 4.88 -0.66
C ASP A 464 -13.71 5.32 0.62
N GLY A 465 -12.37 5.33 0.62
CA GLY A 465 -11.53 5.73 1.76
C GLY A 465 -10.64 4.62 2.32
N PRO A 466 -9.91 4.90 3.40
CA PRO A 466 -9.00 3.93 4.01
C PRO A 466 -9.78 2.80 4.72
N ILE A 467 -9.38 1.55 4.47
CA ILE A 467 -9.87 0.35 5.15
C ILE A 467 -8.72 -0.32 5.90
N ALA A 468 -9.01 -1.08 6.97
CA ALA A 468 -8.00 -1.74 7.79
C ALA A 468 -8.23 -3.25 7.88
N THR A 469 -7.15 -4.02 7.69
CA THR A 469 -7.12 -5.48 7.90
C THR A 469 -6.03 -5.80 8.93
N PRO A 470 -6.33 -5.76 10.24
CA PRO A 470 -5.30 -5.79 11.28
C PRO A 470 -4.53 -7.11 11.33
N ARG A 471 -3.20 -7.00 11.47
CA ARG A 471 -2.23 -8.10 11.65
C ARG A 471 -1.42 -7.87 12.93
N LEU A 472 -2.10 -7.75 14.07
CA LEU A 472 -1.46 -7.36 15.33
C LEU A 472 -0.55 -8.48 15.90
N PRO A 473 0.59 -8.13 16.50
CA PRO A 473 1.43 -9.13 17.17
C PRO A 473 0.75 -9.62 18.45
N PRO A 474 1.12 -10.80 18.97
CA PRO A 474 0.41 -11.45 20.09
C PRO A 474 0.33 -10.61 21.38
N ASN A 475 1.29 -9.71 21.60
CA ASN A 475 1.37 -8.86 22.79
C ASN A 475 0.53 -7.57 22.69
N TRP A 476 -0.01 -7.21 21.52
CA TRP A 476 -0.83 -6.01 21.37
C TRP A 476 -2.31 -6.34 21.57
N THR A 477 -2.93 -5.77 22.60
CA THR A 477 -4.37 -6.00 22.88
C THR A 477 -5.27 -5.00 22.17
N ARG A 478 -4.71 -3.89 21.68
CA ARG A 478 -5.44 -2.85 20.95
C ARG A 478 -4.46 -1.98 20.18
N LEU A 479 -4.85 -1.61 18.95
CA LEU A 479 -4.20 -0.58 18.15
C LEU A 479 -5.25 0.45 17.75
N LYS A 480 -5.09 1.71 18.17
CA LYS A 480 -6.02 2.79 17.83
C LYS A 480 -5.29 3.99 17.25
N PHE A 481 -5.79 4.49 16.14
CA PHE A 481 -5.25 5.66 15.43
C PHE A 481 -6.35 6.29 14.58
N ARG A 482 -6.03 7.39 13.90
CA ARG A 482 -6.93 8.02 12.93
C ARG A 482 -6.17 8.58 11.74
N LEU A 483 -6.85 8.69 10.61
CA LEU A 483 -6.29 9.16 9.34
C LEU A 483 -7.24 10.18 8.70
N CYS A 484 -6.66 11.18 8.04
CA CYS A 484 -7.36 12.14 7.21
C CYS A 484 -7.23 11.71 5.74
N TRP A 485 -8.35 11.54 5.05
CA TRP A 485 -8.44 11.20 3.63
C TRP A 485 -9.50 12.10 2.99
N ARG A 486 -9.10 12.91 1.99
CA ARG A 486 -9.96 13.87 1.28
C ARG A 486 -10.79 14.73 2.24
N ASP A 487 -10.08 15.38 3.19
CA ASP A 487 -10.63 16.19 4.29
C ASP A 487 -11.58 15.48 5.28
N GLN A 488 -11.69 14.15 5.21
CA GLN A 488 -12.49 13.34 6.14
C GLN A 488 -11.61 12.55 7.09
N TRP A 489 -11.99 12.51 8.37
CA TRP A 489 -11.29 11.73 9.38
C TRP A 489 -11.90 10.34 9.56
N PHE A 490 -11.05 9.33 9.51
CA PHE A 490 -11.35 7.92 9.72
C PHE A 490 -10.68 7.47 11.02
N ASP A 491 -11.47 7.00 11.97
CA ASP A 491 -11.01 6.52 13.27
C ASP A 491 -10.97 4.99 13.28
N PHE A 492 -9.81 4.41 13.61
CA PHE A 492 -9.57 2.97 13.67
C PHE A 492 -9.36 2.54 15.11
N ASP A 493 -10.12 1.55 15.58
CA ASP A 493 -10.01 0.94 16.91
C ASP A 493 -9.91 -0.57 16.74
N LEU A 494 -8.69 -1.02 16.46
CA LEU A 494 -8.40 -2.39 16.07
C LEU A 494 -8.04 -3.21 17.30
N LYS A 495 -8.52 -4.44 17.34
CA LYS A 495 -8.22 -5.44 18.37
C LYS A 495 -7.74 -6.71 17.68
N PRO A 496 -6.99 -7.58 18.36
CA PRO A 496 -6.62 -8.87 17.81
C PRO A 496 -7.88 -9.56 17.30
N GLN A 497 -7.88 -9.94 16.04
CA GLN A 497 -8.85 -10.90 15.56
C GLN A 497 -8.56 -12.21 16.29
N SER A 498 -9.58 -12.83 16.90
CA SER A 498 -9.40 -14.15 17.49
C SER A 498 -8.79 -15.07 16.42
N PRO A 499 -7.71 -15.80 16.71
CA PRO A 499 -7.16 -16.73 15.74
C PRO A 499 -8.27 -17.68 15.30
N ILE A 500 -8.39 -17.90 13.98
CA ILE A 500 -9.41 -18.74 13.34
C ILE A 500 -9.41 -20.16 13.95
N SER A 501 -8.31 -20.58 14.60
CA SER A 501 -8.19 -21.83 15.35
C SER A 501 -8.95 -21.89 16.69
N ASN A 502 -9.66 -20.84 17.10
CA ASN A 502 -10.42 -20.81 18.35
C ASN A 502 -11.81 -20.16 18.21
N ILE A 503 -12.39 -20.17 17.00
CA ILE A 503 -13.83 -19.93 16.88
C ILE A 503 -14.53 -21.12 17.51
N GLN A 504 -14.95 -20.98 18.77
CA GLN A 504 -16.01 -21.83 19.28
C GLN A 504 -17.22 -21.53 18.42
N TYR A 505 -17.61 -22.47 17.58
CA TYR A 505 -18.86 -22.38 16.86
C TYR A 505 -20.00 -22.87 17.77
N PRO A 506 -20.71 -22.02 18.52
CA PRO A 506 -21.85 -22.49 19.29
C PRO A 506 -22.88 -23.13 18.34
N LEU A 507 -23.42 -24.30 18.70
CA LEU A 507 -24.48 -24.98 17.94
C LEU A 507 -25.84 -24.25 17.93
N ASP A 508 -25.88 -22.97 18.29
CA ASP A 508 -27.05 -22.09 18.19
C ASP A 508 -27.17 -21.52 16.77
N ILE A 509 -27.29 -22.40 15.78
CA ILE A 509 -27.51 -21.99 14.39
C ILE A 509 -28.94 -21.50 14.24
N ARG A 510 -29.10 -20.28 13.71
CA ARG A 510 -30.38 -19.58 13.53
C ARG A 510 -30.63 -19.14 12.09
N GLY A 511 -29.62 -19.24 11.21
CA GLY A 511 -29.74 -18.91 9.80
C GLY A 511 -28.94 -19.84 8.90
N VAL A 512 -29.44 -20.05 7.67
CA VAL A 512 -28.70 -20.70 6.58
C VAL A 512 -28.66 -19.74 5.39
N ILE A 513 -27.48 -19.52 4.84
CA ILE A 513 -27.23 -18.68 3.69
C ILE A 513 -26.83 -19.60 2.54
N PHE A 514 -27.54 -19.52 1.43
CA PHE A 514 -27.27 -20.35 0.26
C PHE A 514 -26.58 -19.49 -0.80
N ASP A 515 -25.52 -20.01 -1.39
CA ASP A 515 -25.21 -19.58 -2.75
C ASP A 515 -26.35 -19.97 -3.70
N LEU A 516 -26.43 -19.28 -4.84
CA LEU A 516 -27.48 -19.50 -5.81
C LEU A 516 -27.07 -20.52 -6.88
N ASP A 517 -25.93 -20.28 -7.52
CA ASP A 517 -25.48 -20.95 -8.72
C ASP A 517 -24.77 -22.26 -8.34
N GLY A 518 -25.27 -23.42 -8.77
CA GLY A 518 -24.69 -24.72 -8.40
C GLY A 518 -25.14 -25.26 -7.04
N VAL A 519 -25.81 -24.43 -6.23
CA VAL A 519 -26.42 -24.84 -4.94
C VAL A 519 -27.94 -24.98 -5.03
N LEU A 520 -28.66 -23.92 -5.44
CA LEU A 520 -30.13 -23.95 -5.55
C LEU A 520 -30.62 -24.21 -6.97
N THR A 521 -29.85 -23.78 -7.96
CA THR A 521 -30.16 -23.95 -9.39
C THR A 521 -28.89 -24.03 -10.21
N ASP A 522 -28.91 -24.76 -11.33
CA ASP A 522 -27.78 -24.81 -12.26
C ASP A 522 -27.85 -23.67 -13.29
N THR A 523 -27.82 -22.43 -12.82
CA THR A 523 -27.72 -21.24 -13.69
C THR A 523 -26.29 -20.96 -14.14
N SER A 524 -25.33 -21.78 -13.69
CA SER A 524 -23.92 -21.75 -14.12
C SER A 524 -23.79 -21.98 -15.64
N GLU A 525 -24.67 -22.82 -16.20
CA GLU A 525 -24.76 -23.05 -17.64
C GLU A 525 -25.13 -21.79 -18.43
N PHE A 526 -25.98 -20.91 -17.87
CA PHE A 526 -26.35 -19.66 -18.53
C PHE A 526 -25.22 -18.63 -18.48
N HIS A 527 -24.37 -18.68 -17.46
CA HIS A 527 -23.14 -17.89 -17.43
C HIS A 527 -22.19 -18.31 -18.54
N TYR A 528 -21.99 -19.62 -18.74
CA TYR A 528 -21.19 -20.17 -19.83
C TYR A 528 -21.74 -19.76 -21.20
N LEU A 529 -23.04 -19.96 -21.46
CA LEU A 529 -23.65 -19.60 -22.75
C LEU A 529 -23.56 -18.09 -23.03
N GLY A 530 -23.67 -17.25 -22.00
CA GLY A 530 -23.47 -15.81 -22.13
C GLY A 530 -22.03 -15.44 -22.50
N TRP A 531 -21.04 -16.11 -21.91
CA TRP A 531 -19.62 -15.92 -22.25
C TRP A 531 -19.27 -16.47 -23.64
N GLN A 532 -19.78 -17.65 -23.99
CA GLN A 532 -19.59 -18.25 -25.31
C GLN A 532 -20.14 -17.36 -26.41
N ARG A 533 -21.36 -16.84 -26.25
CA ARG A 533 -21.96 -15.92 -27.24
C ARG A 533 -21.14 -14.64 -27.39
N LEU A 534 -20.65 -14.06 -26.29
CA LEU A 534 -19.76 -12.89 -26.35
C LEU A 534 -18.45 -13.24 -27.08
N ALA A 535 -17.84 -14.37 -26.74
CA ALA A 535 -16.58 -14.82 -27.33
C ALA A 535 -16.70 -15.08 -28.83
N ASP A 536 -17.80 -15.72 -29.28
CA ASP A 536 -18.08 -15.96 -30.69
C ASP A 536 -18.20 -14.65 -31.50
N GLU A 537 -18.85 -13.63 -30.92
CA GLU A 537 -19.00 -12.31 -31.52
C GLU A 537 -17.65 -11.55 -31.61
N GLU A 538 -16.78 -11.74 -30.62
CA GLU A 538 -15.44 -11.15 -30.56
C GLU A 538 -14.36 -11.99 -31.27
N GLY A 539 -14.73 -13.13 -31.87
CA GLY A 539 -13.80 -14.06 -32.51
C GLY A 539 -12.75 -14.62 -31.55
N ILE A 540 -13.14 -14.88 -30.29
CA ILE A 540 -12.31 -15.47 -29.24
C ILE A 540 -12.69 -16.95 -29.10
N PRO A 541 -11.73 -17.89 -29.23
CA PRO A 541 -12.00 -19.30 -28.93
C PRO A 541 -12.36 -19.48 -27.45
N PHE A 542 -13.58 -19.95 -27.17
CA PHE A 542 -14.03 -20.20 -25.79
C PHE A 542 -14.89 -21.46 -25.72
N ASP A 543 -14.39 -22.46 -24.99
CA ASP A 543 -15.05 -23.74 -24.78
C ASP A 543 -15.32 -23.98 -23.28
N ARG A 544 -15.90 -25.14 -22.96
CA ARG A 544 -16.26 -25.49 -21.57
C ARG A 544 -15.03 -25.66 -20.68
N GLN A 545 -13.89 -26.08 -21.24
CA GLN A 545 -12.65 -26.22 -20.49
C GLN A 545 -12.11 -24.84 -20.11
N ALA A 546 -12.16 -23.88 -21.02
CA ALA A 546 -11.80 -22.48 -20.74
C ALA A 546 -12.74 -21.84 -19.70
N ASN A 547 -14.04 -22.19 -19.71
CA ASN A 547 -15.01 -21.67 -18.74
C ASN A 547 -14.72 -22.09 -17.29
N GLU A 548 -14.10 -23.25 -17.06
CA GLU A 548 -13.72 -23.66 -15.70
C GLU A 548 -12.74 -22.68 -15.04
N ALA A 549 -11.87 -22.03 -15.83
CA ALA A 549 -10.96 -21.00 -15.32
C ALA A 549 -11.69 -19.70 -14.90
N LEU A 550 -12.95 -19.51 -15.32
CA LEU A 550 -13.77 -18.35 -14.96
C LEU A 550 -14.68 -18.62 -13.75
N ARG A 551 -14.72 -19.86 -13.24
CA ARG A 551 -15.62 -20.26 -12.16
C ARG A 551 -15.20 -19.59 -10.85
N GLY A 552 -16.12 -18.81 -10.26
CA GLY A 552 -15.85 -18.07 -9.03
C GLY A 552 -15.01 -16.80 -9.22
N VAL A 553 -14.70 -16.42 -10.46
CA VAL A 553 -13.99 -15.19 -10.82
C VAL A 553 -14.99 -14.05 -11.06
N SER A 554 -14.61 -12.81 -10.72
CA SER A 554 -15.48 -11.66 -10.97
C SER A 554 -15.81 -11.51 -12.46
N ARG A 555 -16.90 -10.80 -12.79
CA ARG A 555 -17.30 -10.61 -14.20
C ARG A 555 -16.24 -9.84 -15.00
N ARG A 556 -15.61 -8.85 -14.38
CA ARG A 556 -14.58 -8.03 -15.02
C ARG A 556 -13.34 -8.88 -15.26
N ASP A 557 -12.87 -9.57 -14.23
CA ASP A 557 -11.67 -10.41 -14.34
C ASP A 557 -11.92 -11.59 -15.28
N SER A 558 -13.14 -12.13 -15.32
CA SER A 558 -13.53 -13.14 -16.30
C SER A 558 -13.43 -12.63 -17.74
N LEU A 559 -13.82 -11.38 -17.98
CA LEU A 559 -13.66 -10.74 -19.29
C LEU A 559 -12.20 -10.50 -19.62
N LEU A 560 -11.37 -10.09 -18.65
CA LEU A 560 -9.94 -9.91 -18.87
C LEU A 560 -9.24 -11.23 -19.19
N LEU A 561 -9.57 -12.31 -18.47
CA LEU A 561 -9.09 -13.66 -18.76
C LEU A 561 -9.53 -14.14 -20.16
N LEU A 562 -10.77 -13.80 -20.56
CA LEU A 562 -11.28 -14.11 -21.91
C LEU A 562 -10.53 -13.32 -22.99
N LEU A 563 -10.17 -12.06 -22.73
CA LEU A 563 -9.43 -11.20 -23.66
C LEU A 563 -7.95 -11.59 -23.78
N GLY A 564 -7.34 -12.10 -22.70
CA GLY A 564 -5.91 -12.37 -22.63
C GLY A 564 -5.10 -11.12 -22.95
N ASP A 565 -4.16 -11.21 -23.88
CA ASP A 565 -3.31 -10.09 -24.31
C ASP A 565 -3.98 -9.14 -25.32
N ARG A 566 -5.26 -9.35 -25.66
CA ARG A 566 -5.95 -8.48 -26.63
C ARG A 566 -6.18 -7.09 -26.03
N PRO A 567 -5.68 -6.01 -26.68
CA PRO A 567 -5.87 -4.66 -26.17
C PRO A 567 -7.35 -4.25 -26.26
N ALA A 568 -7.91 -3.78 -25.15
CA ALA A 568 -9.24 -3.19 -25.08
C ALA A 568 -9.19 -1.93 -24.20
N THR A 569 -9.82 -0.85 -24.67
CA THR A 569 -10.04 0.36 -23.86
C THR A 569 -11.06 0.09 -22.75
N GLU A 570 -11.05 0.89 -21.68
CA GLU A 570 -12.00 0.70 -20.58
C GLU A 570 -13.46 0.86 -21.06
N ASP A 571 -13.73 1.77 -22.00
CA ASP A 571 -15.08 1.90 -22.61
C ASP A 571 -15.52 0.62 -23.34
N GLN A 572 -14.60 -0.07 -24.03
CA GLN A 572 -14.88 -1.34 -24.68
C GLN A 572 -15.11 -2.47 -23.66
N ILE A 573 -14.34 -2.50 -22.57
CA ILE A 573 -14.51 -3.46 -21.47
C ILE A 573 -15.90 -3.28 -20.84
N GLN A 574 -16.31 -2.05 -20.55
CA GLN A 574 -17.64 -1.74 -20.01
C GLN A 574 -18.76 -2.15 -20.96
N GLU A 575 -18.62 -1.88 -22.26
CA GLU A 575 -19.59 -2.30 -23.28
C GLU A 575 -19.75 -3.83 -23.31
N MET A 576 -18.63 -4.57 -23.37
CA MET A 576 -18.62 -6.03 -23.43
C MET A 576 -19.25 -6.66 -22.18
N MET A 577 -18.94 -6.12 -20.98
CA MET A 577 -19.57 -6.55 -19.74
C MET A 577 -21.09 -6.31 -19.74
N ALA A 578 -21.53 -5.13 -20.22
CA ALA A 578 -22.94 -4.81 -20.32
C ALA A 578 -23.66 -5.73 -21.32
N ARG A 579 -23.02 -6.04 -22.46
CA ARG A 579 -23.53 -6.95 -23.49
C ARG A 579 -23.66 -8.38 -23.00
N LYS A 580 -22.64 -8.90 -22.33
CA LYS A 580 -22.69 -10.23 -21.68
C LYS A 580 -23.82 -10.31 -20.67
N ASN A 581 -24.04 -9.25 -19.90
CA ASN A 581 -25.14 -9.21 -18.93
C ASN A 581 -26.51 -9.25 -19.61
N ARG A 582 -26.69 -8.59 -20.78
CA ARG A 582 -27.94 -8.69 -21.57
C ARG A 582 -28.21 -10.13 -22.00
N TYR A 583 -27.20 -10.85 -22.48
CA TYR A 583 -27.35 -12.27 -22.88
C TYR A 583 -27.78 -13.16 -21.72
N TYR A 584 -27.14 -12.97 -20.56
CA TYR A 584 -27.55 -13.69 -19.36
C TYR A 584 -28.98 -13.34 -18.94
N GLN A 585 -29.37 -12.06 -18.98
CA GLN A 585 -30.73 -11.61 -18.66
C GLN A 585 -31.80 -12.19 -19.58
N GLU A 586 -31.49 -12.42 -20.86
CA GLU A 586 -32.34 -13.13 -21.83
C GLU A 586 -32.49 -14.60 -21.45
N LEU A 587 -31.39 -15.29 -21.12
CA LEU A 587 -31.38 -16.71 -20.79
C LEU A 587 -32.16 -17.02 -19.49
N ILE A 588 -32.00 -16.20 -18.46
CA ILE A 588 -32.74 -16.37 -17.20
C ILE A 588 -34.24 -16.11 -17.33
N GLN A 589 -34.73 -15.61 -18.48
CA GLN A 589 -36.18 -15.56 -18.79
C GLN A 589 -36.83 -16.94 -18.84
N GLY A 590 -36.06 -17.97 -19.19
CA GLY A 590 -36.53 -19.35 -19.24
C GLY A 590 -36.50 -20.09 -17.90
N VAL A 591 -36.03 -19.47 -16.81
CA VAL A 591 -36.00 -20.12 -15.48
C VAL A 591 -37.42 -20.33 -14.97
N THR A 592 -37.68 -21.55 -14.51
CA THR A 592 -38.95 -21.98 -13.92
C THR A 592 -38.68 -22.77 -12.63
N PRO A 593 -39.69 -23.07 -11.81
CA PRO A 593 -39.51 -23.93 -10.63
C PRO A 593 -38.93 -25.32 -10.93
N ALA A 594 -39.02 -25.81 -12.18
CA ALA A 594 -38.41 -27.07 -12.57
C ALA A 594 -36.86 -27.03 -12.62
N ASN A 595 -36.26 -25.84 -12.56
CA ASN A 595 -34.81 -25.63 -12.57
C ASN A 595 -34.18 -25.66 -11.17
N LEU A 596 -34.96 -25.92 -10.12
CA LEU A 596 -34.44 -26.14 -8.78
C LEU A 596 -33.66 -27.46 -8.71
N LEU A 597 -32.48 -27.42 -8.09
CA LEU A 597 -31.69 -28.62 -7.87
C LEU A 597 -32.40 -29.55 -6.85
N PRO A 598 -32.29 -30.88 -7.02
CA PRO A 598 -32.93 -31.85 -6.12
C PRO A 598 -32.60 -31.59 -4.65
N GLY A 599 -33.62 -31.67 -3.78
CA GLY A 599 -33.49 -31.45 -2.34
C GLY A 599 -33.62 -30.00 -1.87
N THR A 600 -33.45 -29.02 -2.77
CA THR A 600 -33.55 -27.59 -2.43
C THR A 600 -34.86 -27.22 -1.74
N LEU A 601 -36.00 -27.60 -2.31
CA LEU A 601 -37.32 -27.27 -1.74
C LEU A 601 -37.55 -27.93 -0.38
N ALA A 602 -37.17 -29.20 -0.25
CA ALA A 602 -37.35 -29.95 0.98
C ALA A 602 -36.54 -29.33 2.12
N LEU A 603 -35.29 -28.94 1.86
CA LEU A 603 -34.45 -28.29 2.86
C LEU A 603 -34.97 -26.90 3.24
N LEU A 604 -35.40 -26.07 2.28
CA LEU A 604 -36.00 -24.76 2.59
C LEU A 604 -37.28 -24.89 3.43
N ASP A 605 -38.14 -25.86 3.11
CA ASP A 605 -39.36 -26.15 3.88
C ASP A 605 -39.03 -26.61 5.31
N ASP A 606 -38.00 -27.46 5.47
CA ASP A 606 -37.52 -27.91 6.79
C ASP A 606 -36.98 -26.75 7.64
N LEU A 607 -36.22 -25.83 7.03
CA LEU A 607 -35.69 -24.64 7.71
C LEU A 607 -36.84 -23.75 8.19
N GLN A 608 -37.85 -23.52 7.35
CA GLN A 608 -39.03 -22.74 7.72
C GLN A 608 -39.81 -23.42 8.87
N ALA A 609 -40.02 -24.74 8.80
CA ALA A 609 -40.68 -25.50 9.86
C ALA A 609 -39.90 -25.45 11.19
N ALA A 610 -38.57 -25.44 11.12
CA ALA A 610 -37.67 -25.32 12.26
C ALA A 610 -37.45 -23.87 12.74
N ARG A 611 -38.05 -22.87 12.05
CA ARG A 611 -37.86 -21.43 12.29
C ARG A 611 -36.40 -20.98 12.20
N ILE A 612 -35.66 -21.57 11.26
CA ILE A 612 -34.33 -21.15 10.86
C ILE A 612 -34.49 -20.22 9.67
N LYS A 613 -33.85 -19.05 9.72
CA LYS A 613 -33.93 -18.07 8.63
C LYS A 613 -33.14 -18.54 7.42
N ALA A 614 -33.60 -18.21 6.23
CA ALA A 614 -32.91 -18.52 4.97
C ALA A 614 -32.52 -17.23 4.24
N ALA A 615 -31.27 -17.15 3.76
CA ALA A 615 -30.83 -16.05 2.90
C ALA A 615 -30.12 -16.55 1.66
N ILE A 616 -29.97 -15.67 0.67
CA ILE A 616 -29.19 -15.89 -0.54
C ILE A 616 -27.95 -14.99 -0.52
N GLY A 617 -26.80 -15.55 -0.86
CA GLY A 617 -25.55 -14.82 -1.07
C GLY A 617 -24.95 -15.15 -2.43
N SER A 618 -25.30 -14.38 -3.46
CA SER A 618 -24.82 -14.58 -4.83
C SER A 618 -24.03 -13.38 -5.35
N ALA A 619 -22.94 -13.64 -6.08
CA ALA A 619 -22.20 -12.58 -6.78
C ALA A 619 -22.95 -12.03 -8.02
N SER A 620 -24.08 -12.66 -8.42
CA SER A 620 -24.88 -12.23 -9.55
C SER A 620 -25.81 -11.07 -9.16
N LYS A 621 -25.77 -9.97 -9.90
CA LYS A 621 -26.73 -8.85 -9.81
C LYS A 621 -28.18 -9.23 -10.11
N ASN A 622 -28.41 -10.44 -10.63
CA ASN A 622 -29.74 -10.90 -11.05
C ASN A 622 -30.34 -11.94 -10.08
N ALA A 623 -29.73 -12.16 -8.90
CA ALA A 623 -30.14 -13.19 -7.96
C ALA A 623 -31.63 -13.10 -7.59
N ARG A 624 -32.14 -11.89 -7.32
CA ARG A 624 -33.55 -11.64 -7.03
C ARG A 624 -34.48 -12.15 -8.13
N THR A 625 -34.19 -11.81 -9.37
CA THR A 625 -34.98 -12.24 -10.55
C THR A 625 -35.02 -13.77 -10.67
N VAL A 626 -33.90 -14.44 -10.42
CA VAL A 626 -33.82 -15.91 -10.47
C VAL A 626 -34.65 -16.53 -9.34
N ILE A 627 -34.52 -16.03 -8.11
CA ILE A 627 -35.28 -16.50 -6.94
C ILE A 627 -36.79 -16.37 -7.15
N GLU A 628 -37.26 -15.24 -7.67
CA GLU A 628 -38.67 -15.02 -7.98
C GLU A 628 -39.19 -16.04 -9.01
N ARG A 629 -38.39 -16.35 -10.03
CA ARG A 629 -38.76 -17.31 -11.08
C ARG A 629 -38.71 -18.77 -10.67
N LEU A 630 -37.78 -19.12 -9.79
CA LEU A 630 -37.72 -20.44 -9.17
C LEU A 630 -38.92 -20.67 -8.23
N GLY A 631 -39.66 -19.61 -7.86
CA GLY A 631 -40.85 -19.71 -7.03
C GLY A 631 -40.53 -20.00 -5.57
N ILE A 632 -39.38 -19.54 -5.08
CA ILE A 632 -38.92 -19.73 -3.69
C ILE A 632 -38.74 -18.42 -2.92
N GLY A 633 -39.19 -17.29 -3.48
CA GLY A 633 -39.04 -15.97 -2.85
C GLY A 633 -39.77 -15.84 -1.51
N ASP A 634 -40.83 -16.62 -1.27
CA ASP A 634 -41.57 -16.69 0.00
C ASP A 634 -40.89 -17.55 1.07
N ARG A 635 -39.84 -18.29 0.69
CA ARG A 635 -39.04 -19.17 1.54
C ARG A 635 -37.66 -18.59 1.88
N VAL A 636 -37.39 -17.37 1.44
CA VAL A 636 -36.12 -16.66 1.62
C VAL A 636 -36.39 -15.35 2.36
N ASP A 637 -35.75 -15.16 3.52
CA ASP A 637 -35.91 -13.99 4.37
C ASP A 637 -35.05 -12.79 3.91
N ALA A 638 -33.91 -13.05 3.25
CA ALA A 638 -33.02 -12.01 2.72
C ALA A 638 -32.26 -12.42 1.45
N ILE A 639 -31.93 -11.45 0.61
CA ILE A 639 -31.12 -11.66 -0.61
C ILE A 639 -30.01 -10.62 -0.61
N SER A 640 -28.76 -11.10 -0.61
CA SER A 640 -27.55 -10.33 -0.89
C SER A 640 -27.05 -10.73 -2.28
N ASP A 641 -27.03 -9.76 -3.19
CA ASP A 641 -26.67 -9.95 -4.59
C ASP A 641 -25.39 -9.18 -4.97
N GLY A 642 -25.00 -9.25 -6.25
CA GLY A 642 -23.80 -8.58 -6.76
C GLY A 642 -23.82 -7.05 -6.71
N ASP A 643 -24.93 -6.40 -6.35
CA ASP A 643 -25.01 -4.96 -6.09
C ASP A 643 -24.97 -4.62 -4.59
N SER A 644 -25.02 -5.63 -3.72
CA SER A 644 -25.11 -5.46 -2.26
C SER A 644 -23.76 -5.18 -1.59
N VAL A 645 -22.65 -5.55 -2.23
CA VAL A 645 -21.28 -5.43 -1.67
C VAL A 645 -20.26 -5.08 -2.74
N GLY A 646 -19.23 -4.32 -2.37
CA GLY A 646 -18.14 -3.91 -3.26
C GLY A 646 -17.05 -4.99 -3.47
N ARG A 647 -16.83 -5.85 -2.47
CA ARG A 647 -15.89 -6.99 -2.57
C ARG A 647 -16.65 -8.30 -2.72
N HIS A 648 -16.27 -9.10 -3.69
CA HIS A 648 -16.88 -10.40 -3.97
C HIS A 648 -16.02 -11.56 -3.42
N LYS A 649 -16.58 -12.77 -3.39
CA LYS A 649 -15.89 -14.01 -2.96
C LYS A 649 -14.51 -14.09 -3.64
N PRO A 650 -13.40 -14.38 -2.93
CA PRO A 650 -13.34 -15.00 -1.59
C PRO A 650 -13.47 -14.03 -0.39
N ALA A 651 -13.74 -12.73 -0.61
CA ALA A 651 -14.03 -11.83 0.50
C ALA A 651 -15.35 -12.21 1.22
N PRO A 652 -15.42 -12.09 2.56
CA PRO A 652 -16.58 -12.53 3.35
C PRO A 652 -17.79 -11.58 3.26
N ASP A 653 -17.61 -10.40 2.66
CA ASP A 653 -18.53 -9.26 2.67
C ASP A 653 -19.97 -9.65 2.28
N LEU A 654 -20.11 -10.48 1.24
CA LEU A 654 -21.42 -10.91 0.74
C LEU A 654 -22.21 -11.73 1.78
N PHE A 655 -21.54 -12.63 2.48
CA PHE A 655 -22.16 -13.47 3.51
C PHE A 655 -22.37 -12.68 4.80
N LEU A 656 -21.43 -11.82 5.20
CA LEU A 656 -21.60 -10.90 6.32
C LEU A 656 -22.80 -9.96 6.11
N HIS A 657 -22.98 -9.44 4.89
CA HIS A 657 -24.15 -8.66 4.53
C HIS A 657 -25.43 -9.49 4.65
N ALA A 658 -25.45 -10.73 4.14
CA ALA A 658 -26.61 -11.61 4.27
C ALA A 658 -26.97 -11.90 5.74
N ALA A 659 -26.00 -12.19 6.61
CA ALA A 659 -26.23 -12.39 8.04
C ALA A 659 -26.77 -11.12 8.73
N SER A 660 -26.26 -9.95 8.36
CA SER A 660 -26.76 -8.65 8.84
C SER A 660 -28.22 -8.41 8.44
N GLN A 661 -28.61 -8.73 7.20
CA GLN A 661 -30.01 -8.65 6.75
C GLN A 661 -30.93 -9.63 7.50
N LEU A 662 -30.41 -10.80 7.88
CA LEU A 662 -31.12 -11.73 8.76
C LEU A 662 -31.17 -11.26 10.22
N GLY A 663 -30.38 -10.25 10.61
CA GLY A 663 -30.23 -9.81 11.99
C GLY A 663 -29.57 -10.87 12.88
N LEU A 664 -28.62 -11.62 12.33
CA LEU A 664 -27.90 -12.71 13.00
C LEU A 664 -26.41 -12.41 13.08
N ALA A 665 -25.76 -12.92 14.12
CA ALA A 665 -24.30 -12.92 14.20
C ALA A 665 -23.73 -14.00 13.25
N PRO A 666 -22.53 -13.81 12.67
CA PRO A 666 -21.95 -14.78 11.72
C PRO A 666 -21.86 -16.21 12.26
N GLU A 667 -21.49 -16.38 13.52
CA GLU A 667 -21.37 -17.68 14.18
C GLU A 667 -22.71 -18.44 14.31
N GLN A 668 -23.84 -17.75 14.14
CA GLN A 668 -25.18 -18.35 14.13
C GLN A 668 -25.64 -18.75 12.72
N CYS A 669 -24.79 -18.56 11.71
CA CYS A 669 -25.09 -18.81 10.31
C CYS A 669 -24.31 -20.01 9.76
N VAL A 670 -24.97 -20.75 8.87
CA VAL A 670 -24.34 -21.76 8.02
C VAL A 670 -24.40 -21.27 6.58
N VAL A 671 -23.30 -21.34 5.84
CA VAL A 671 -23.29 -21.09 4.41
C VAL A 671 -23.20 -22.41 3.65
N VAL A 672 -24.05 -22.58 2.64
CA VAL A 672 -24.02 -23.71 1.71
C VAL A 672 -23.49 -23.22 0.37
N GLU A 673 -22.42 -23.84 -0.10
CA GLU A 673 -21.61 -23.34 -1.22
C GLU A 673 -21.03 -24.47 -2.07
N ASP A 674 -20.87 -24.27 -3.38
CA ASP A 674 -20.28 -25.27 -4.28
C ASP A 674 -18.88 -24.88 -4.81
N ALA A 675 -18.43 -23.64 -4.63
CA ALA A 675 -17.12 -23.17 -5.06
C ALA A 675 -16.09 -23.03 -3.92
N ALA A 676 -14.82 -23.30 -4.23
CA ALA A 676 -13.70 -23.14 -3.28
C ALA A 676 -13.61 -21.71 -2.71
N SER A 677 -13.74 -20.69 -3.57
CA SER A 677 -13.70 -19.28 -3.16
C SER A 677 -14.87 -18.89 -2.26
N GLY A 678 -16.03 -19.53 -2.40
CA GLY A 678 -17.15 -19.30 -1.49
C GLY A 678 -16.97 -20.02 -0.16
N VAL A 679 -16.36 -21.21 -0.13
CA VAL A 679 -15.98 -21.87 1.12
C VAL A 679 -14.96 -21.01 1.88
N GLU A 680 -13.95 -20.48 1.20
CA GLU A 680 -12.98 -19.56 1.77
C GLU A 680 -13.66 -18.29 2.34
N ALA A 681 -14.56 -17.67 1.58
CA ALA A 681 -15.35 -16.53 2.04
C ALA A 681 -16.21 -16.85 3.27
N THR A 682 -16.74 -18.07 3.34
CA THR A 682 -17.54 -18.53 4.49
C THR A 682 -16.69 -18.64 5.75
N LEU A 683 -15.52 -19.27 5.64
CA LEU A 683 -14.59 -19.44 6.77
C LEU A 683 -14.04 -18.08 7.22
N ALA A 684 -13.69 -17.21 6.28
CA ALA A 684 -13.27 -15.84 6.55
C ALA A 684 -14.37 -15.01 7.23
N ALA A 685 -15.65 -15.33 7.00
CA ALA A 685 -16.78 -14.69 7.66
C ALA A 685 -17.02 -15.21 9.10
N GLY A 686 -16.31 -16.26 9.55
CA GLY A 686 -16.55 -16.90 10.84
C GLY A 686 -17.86 -17.68 10.91
N MET A 687 -18.36 -18.16 9.77
CA MET A 687 -19.60 -18.92 9.65
C MET A 687 -19.33 -20.41 9.47
N TRP A 688 -20.33 -21.25 9.78
CA TRP A 688 -20.26 -22.67 9.44
C TRP A 688 -20.28 -22.86 7.93
N ALA A 689 -19.48 -23.79 7.42
CA ALA A 689 -19.33 -24.04 5.98
C ALA A 689 -19.81 -25.44 5.60
N VAL A 690 -20.74 -25.50 4.65
CA VAL A 690 -21.22 -26.73 4.02
C VAL A 690 -20.88 -26.67 2.54
N GLY A 691 -19.91 -27.49 2.14
CA GLY A 691 -19.43 -27.59 0.76
C GLY A 691 -20.22 -28.62 -0.04
N LEU A 692 -20.68 -28.26 -1.25
CA LEU A 692 -21.32 -29.17 -2.20
C LEU A 692 -20.35 -29.58 -3.33
N GLY A 693 -20.20 -30.88 -3.54
CA GLY A 693 -19.40 -31.45 -4.62
C GLY A 693 -18.12 -32.17 -4.16
N PRO A 694 -17.12 -32.33 -5.04
CA PRO A 694 -15.92 -33.13 -4.76
C PRO A 694 -15.06 -32.52 -3.66
N VAL A 695 -14.45 -33.38 -2.83
CA VAL A 695 -13.63 -32.98 -1.67
C VAL A 695 -12.43 -32.14 -2.11
N GLU A 696 -11.89 -32.39 -3.30
CA GLU A 696 -10.79 -31.61 -3.87
C GLU A 696 -11.14 -30.13 -4.08
N ARG A 697 -12.44 -29.81 -4.22
CA ARG A 697 -12.94 -28.45 -4.48
C ARG A 697 -13.42 -27.76 -3.21
N VAL A 698 -14.16 -28.47 -2.36
CA VAL A 698 -14.84 -27.88 -1.19
C VAL A 698 -14.38 -28.49 0.13
N GLY A 699 -13.26 -29.22 0.13
CA GLY A 699 -12.74 -29.97 1.28
C GLY A 699 -12.34 -29.13 2.49
N ALA A 700 -12.20 -27.82 2.32
CA ALA A 700 -11.99 -26.89 3.43
C ALA A 700 -13.29 -26.64 4.25
N ALA A 701 -14.46 -27.05 3.76
CA ALA A 701 -15.71 -26.88 4.48
C ALA A 701 -15.82 -27.87 5.66
N HIS A 702 -16.47 -27.44 6.74
CA HIS A 702 -16.71 -28.25 7.93
C HIS A 702 -17.53 -29.53 7.62
N VAL A 703 -18.46 -29.43 6.67
CA VAL A 703 -19.24 -30.58 6.17
C VAL A 703 -19.21 -30.57 4.65
N VAL A 704 -18.85 -31.70 4.03
CA VAL A 704 -18.89 -31.87 2.58
C VAL A 704 -20.00 -32.85 2.21
N LEU A 705 -20.84 -32.46 1.24
CA LEU A 705 -21.95 -33.26 0.72
C LEU A 705 -21.88 -33.34 -0.81
N PRO A 706 -22.33 -34.43 -1.43
CA PRO A 706 -22.34 -34.53 -2.90
C PRO A 706 -23.43 -33.62 -3.53
N SER A 707 -24.56 -33.43 -2.85
CA SER A 707 -25.68 -32.58 -3.26
C SER A 707 -26.63 -32.33 -2.07
N LEU A 708 -27.70 -31.55 -2.28
CA LEU A 708 -28.79 -31.37 -1.31
C LEU A 708 -29.84 -32.49 -1.34
N GLU A 709 -29.72 -33.48 -2.24
CA GLU A 709 -30.73 -34.53 -2.39
C GLU A 709 -30.81 -35.40 -1.14
N GLY A 710 -32.00 -35.46 -0.53
CA GLY A 710 -32.23 -36.21 0.70
C GLY A 710 -31.60 -35.60 1.96
N VAL A 711 -31.12 -34.35 1.89
CA VAL A 711 -30.57 -33.62 3.04
C VAL A 711 -31.69 -32.89 3.77
N HIS A 712 -31.91 -33.26 5.03
CA HIS A 712 -32.83 -32.57 5.93
C HIS A 712 -32.06 -31.71 6.94
N TRP A 713 -32.71 -30.64 7.43
CA TRP A 713 -32.08 -29.73 8.40
C TRP A 713 -31.56 -30.46 9.66
N ALA A 714 -32.32 -31.44 10.15
CA ALA A 714 -31.92 -32.23 11.33
C ALA A 714 -30.61 -33.00 11.11
N ASP A 715 -30.42 -33.54 9.91
CA ASP A 715 -29.21 -34.29 9.54
C ASP A 715 -28.01 -33.35 9.36
N LEU A 716 -28.25 -32.19 8.75
CA LEU A 716 -27.22 -31.17 8.57
C LEU A 716 -26.72 -30.65 9.93
N ARG A 717 -27.64 -30.36 10.86
CA ARG A 717 -27.31 -29.93 12.23
C ARG A 717 -26.53 -31.00 12.99
N ALA A 718 -26.88 -32.28 12.83
CA ALA A 718 -26.16 -33.37 13.47
C ALA A 718 -24.72 -33.51 12.95
N ARG A 719 -24.50 -33.33 11.64
CA ARG A 719 -23.16 -33.36 11.03
C ARG A 719 -22.29 -32.19 11.47
N LEU A 720 -22.85 -30.98 11.56
CA LEU A 720 -22.14 -29.80 12.08
C LEU A 720 -21.75 -29.99 13.56
N ALA A 721 -22.64 -30.58 14.37
CA ALA A 721 -22.31 -30.94 15.75
C ALA A 721 -21.18 -31.97 15.86
N GLN A 722 -21.13 -32.93 14.94
CA GLN A 722 -20.05 -33.91 14.89
C GLN A 722 -18.72 -33.30 14.44
N ALA A 723 -18.75 -32.37 13.47
CA ALA A 723 -17.56 -31.63 13.04
C ALA A 723 -16.95 -30.85 14.22
N GLN A 724 -17.79 -30.18 15.02
CA GLN A 724 -17.36 -29.48 16.24
C GLN A 724 -16.62 -30.40 17.24
N ALA A 725 -17.16 -31.60 17.46
CA ALA A 725 -16.60 -32.56 18.40
C ALA A 725 -15.21 -33.06 17.95
N ASN A 726 -15.03 -33.28 16.65
CA ASN A 726 -13.76 -33.74 16.09
C ASN A 726 -12.65 -32.67 16.15
N GLU A 727 -13.00 -31.39 16.01
CA GLU A 727 -12.06 -30.27 16.17
C GLU A 727 -11.62 -30.08 17.62
N THR A 728 -12.51 -30.38 18.58
CA THR A 728 -12.20 -30.27 20.02
C THR A 728 -11.31 -31.41 20.54
N GLU A 729 -11.30 -32.58 19.87
CA GLU A 729 -10.41 -33.70 20.21
C GLU A 729 -9.02 -33.61 19.54
N SER A 730 -8.85 -32.73 18.55
CA SER A 730 -7.59 -32.55 17.80
C SER A 730 -6.80 -31.29 18.19
N ALA A 731 -7.39 -30.42 19.02
CA ALA A 731 -6.74 -29.30 19.72
C ALA A 731 -6.33 -29.71 21.15
#